data_AF-A0A849S5R3-F1
#
_entry.id   AF-A0A849S5R3-F1
#
_cell.length_a   1.000
_cell.length_b   1.000
_cell.length_c   1.000
_cell.angle_alpha   90.00
_cell.angle_beta   90.00
_cell.angle_gamma   90.00
#
_symmetry.space_group_name_H-M   'P 1'
#
loop_
_entity.id
_entity.type
_entity.pdbx_description
1 polymer ?
#
loop_
_entity_poly.entity_id
_entity_poly.type
_entity_poly.pdbx_seq_one_letter_code
_entity_poly.pdbx_strand_id
1 'polypeptide(L)'
;MEQHNLTLGIPSFTYADLYSSARLKDLTAAFDESIKHHDTDLFDRFSAYRESQGADLSPEQQSEIVVEMAPFVGQFVAKLFNITEQHQAQGNKIKDEIDTIFTYKNEVVEKLGVYFKGQDTSEWPVPAILNRFDLLIAAGFPEANADPDPEHRVARVGAVIGLLSSHYKTLAKGKASDYQNADEQVAALRSKLAAHDLAAAEFAELLGNNDDGELVAGLMDTVQRWSFIAQQDNDIVADWLSFKFPGKRDFDSLVAHETVDRGEFSTWMGEQEHRRRRDGFKLTDPRYNQRQVLSEVNHCIYCHERDTDSCSKGMRNKKTNTFKVDPLGVTTIGCPLDEKISEMHLVKRRGDNIGALAVIIIDNPMCPGTGHRICNECMKGCIYQKTDPVNIPEIETSVLTDVLFLPYGFEIYSLLTRWNPLNVKRPYMLPYNGKNALVVGLGPAGYTMSHYLLNEGFGVAGIDGLKLEPLPVELTGDANTLPMPIVDFNDLYEDLDKRILAGFGGVAEYGITVRWDKNFLKVIYLTLQRRAAFRSYGGVRFGGTITIEDAWKLGFDHICIASGAGQPTVIDLKNNLMRGIRKASDFLMALQLTGAAKSSSLANLQVRLPAGVIGGGLTAMDTATELMAYYPVQVEKIKHRYDTLVAIHGVDKVRTRYDQEESLILDEFLAHGAAIIAERERAAAADEDPDFQPLVLAWGGVTLFYRKGIVDAPAYRQNHEEITKALEEGIALAEGMSPLG
;
A
#
# COMPACT_ATOMS: atom_id res chain seq x y z
N MET A 1 -40.98 3.78 -8.98
CA MET A 1 -39.73 3.78 -8.19
C MET A 1 -38.91 2.63 -8.72
N GLU A 2 -38.09 2.89 -9.73
CA GLU A 2 -37.17 1.88 -10.27
C GLU A 2 -36.05 1.68 -9.25
N GLN A 3 -36.18 0.66 -8.41
CA GLN A 3 -35.09 0.21 -7.57
C GLN A 3 -34.07 -0.46 -8.49
N HIS A 4 -32.89 0.14 -8.67
CA HIS A 4 -31.72 -0.53 -9.25
C HIS A 4 -31.23 -1.60 -8.27
N ASN A 5 -31.99 -2.70 -8.14
CA ASN A 5 -31.77 -3.74 -7.16
C ASN A 5 -30.62 -4.62 -7.62
N LEU A 6 -29.44 -4.41 -7.03
CA LEU A 6 -28.43 -5.45 -6.93
C LEU A 6 -29.11 -6.72 -6.38
N THR A 7 -29.21 -7.74 -7.21
CA THR A 7 -29.72 -9.04 -6.81
C THR A 7 -28.60 -9.80 -6.12
N LEU A 8 -28.84 -10.22 -4.88
CA LEU A 8 -27.86 -10.96 -4.09
C LEU A 8 -27.94 -12.46 -4.41
N GLY A 9 -26.81 -13.16 -4.34
CA GLY A 9 -26.72 -14.59 -4.63
C GLY A 9 -27.14 -15.51 -3.49
N ILE A 10 -27.50 -14.95 -2.32
CA ILE A 10 -28.08 -15.71 -1.21
C ILE A 10 -29.60 -15.49 -1.20
N PRO A 11 -30.40 -16.57 -1.32
CA PRO A 11 -31.86 -16.48 -1.31
C PRO A 11 -32.39 -15.75 -0.08
N SER A 12 -33.50 -15.03 -0.24
CA SER A 12 -34.18 -14.29 0.82
C SER A 12 -33.46 -13.05 1.36
N PHE A 13 -32.30 -12.68 0.80
CA PHE A 13 -31.64 -11.40 1.08
C PHE A 13 -31.76 -10.45 -0.12
N THR A 14 -32.02 -9.19 0.19
CA THR A 14 -32.06 -8.07 -0.76
C THR A 14 -30.94 -7.08 -0.43
N TYR A 15 -30.59 -6.20 -1.37
CA TYR A 15 -29.57 -5.17 -1.10
C TYR A 15 -29.91 -4.28 0.12
N ALA A 16 -31.19 -3.99 0.34
CA ALA A 16 -31.68 -3.24 1.50
C ALA A 16 -31.35 -3.94 2.83
N ASP A 17 -31.43 -5.27 2.86
CA ASP A 17 -31.17 -6.07 4.08
C ASP A 17 -29.74 -5.87 4.59
N LEU A 18 -28.78 -5.59 3.71
CA LEU A 18 -27.39 -5.36 4.10
C LEU A 18 -27.22 -4.11 4.99
N TYR A 19 -28.20 -3.19 5.01
CA TYR A 19 -28.18 -1.99 5.86
C TYR A 19 -28.96 -2.16 7.18
N SER A 20 -29.62 -3.31 7.39
CA SER A 20 -30.43 -3.58 8.58
C SER A 20 -29.67 -4.46 9.58
N SER A 21 -29.48 -3.98 10.81
CA SER A 21 -28.77 -4.74 11.86
C SER A 21 -29.42 -6.10 12.16
N ALA A 22 -30.76 -6.15 12.16
CA ALA A 22 -31.49 -7.40 12.36
C ALA A 22 -31.22 -8.41 11.23
N ARG A 23 -31.14 -7.93 9.98
CA ARG A 23 -30.91 -8.79 8.83
C ARG A 23 -29.43 -9.18 8.68
N LEU A 24 -28.51 -8.34 9.14
CA LEU A 24 -27.09 -8.73 9.26
C LEU A 24 -26.89 -9.86 10.28
N LYS A 25 -27.67 -9.88 11.38
CA LYS A 25 -27.71 -11.02 12.28
C LYS A 25 -28.21 -12.28 11.58
N ASP A 26 -29.29 -12.18 10.80
CA ASP A 26 -29.80 -13.31 10.01
C ASP A 26 -28.77 -13.78 8.96
N LEU A 27 -27.99 -12.86 8.39
CA LEU A 27 -26.90 -13.18 7.46
C LEU A 27 -25.78 -13.97 8.14
N THR A 28 -25.44 -13.66 9.40
CA THR A 28 -24.52 -14.48 10.20
C THR A 28 -25.07 -15.90 10.41
N ALA A 29 -26.37 -16.06 10.68
CA ALA A 29 -26.98 -17.39 10.80
C ALA A 29 -26.91 -18.18 9.48
N ALA A 30 -27.15 -17.52 8.34
CA ALA A 30 -27.01 -18.15 7.03
C ALA A 30 -25.56 -18.54 6.71
N PHE A 31 -24.59 -17.73 7.14
CA PHE A 31 -23.16 -18.07 7.07
C PHE A 31 -22.85 -19.31 7.92
N ASP A 32 -23.25 -19.31 9.19
CA ASP A 32 -23.04 -20.42 10.13
C ASP A 32 -23.62 -21.75 9.60
N GLU A 33 -24.85 -21.72 9.05
CA GLU A 33 -25.47 -22.89 8.40
C GLU A 33 -24.65 -23.38 7.20
N SER A 34 -24.09 -22.45 6.42
CA SER A 34 -23.26 -22.80 5.27
C SER A 34 -21.98 -23.51 5.71
N ILE A 35 -21.31 -23.05 6.78
CA ILE A 35 -20.09 -23.70 7.28
C ILE A 35 -20.43 -25.07 7.83
N LYS A 36 -21.46 -25.18 8.66
CA LYS A 36 -21.88 -26.46 9.25
C LYS A 36 -22.13 -27.55 8.21
N HIS A 37 -22.63 -27.15 7.02
CA HIS A 37 -22.83 -28.05 5.89
C HIS A 37 -21.52 -28.51 5.22
N HIS A 38 -20.51 -27.64 5.12
CA HIS A 38 -19.24 -27.95 4.44
C HIS A 38 -18.21 -28.59 5.38
N ASP A 39 -18.11 -28.10 6.62
CA ASP A 39 -17.16 -28.54 7.63
C ASP A 39 -17.76 -28.38 9.04
N THR A 40 -18.30 -29.47 9.58
CA THR A 40 -18.92 -29.46 10.91
C THR A 40 -17.90 -29.30 12.04
N ASP A 41 -16.68 -29.83 11.89
CA ASP A 41 -15.64 -29.72 12.93
C ASP A 41 -15.15 -28.28 13.07
N LEU A 42 -14.86 -27.62 11.94
CA LEU A 42 -14.48 -26.21 11.92
C LEU A 42 -15.60 -25.33 12.47
N PHE A 43 -16.86 -25.61 12.14
CA PHE A 43 -18.02 -24.90 12.70
C PHE A 43 -18.09 -25.02 14.23
N ASP A 44 -17.91 -26.22 14.78
CA ASP A 44 -17.98 -26.46 16.22
C ASP A 44 -16.83 -25.76 16.96
N ARG A 45 -15.60 -25.85 16.42
CA ARG A 45 -14.41 -25.12 16.94
C ARG A 45 -14.62 -23.60 16.90
N PHE A 46 -15.11 -23.07 15.78
CA PHE A 46 -15.36 -21.64 15.63
C PHE A 46 -16.51 -21.14 16.54
N SER A 47 -17.56 -21.95 16.72
CA SER A 47 -18.65 -21.63 17.63
C SER A 47 -18.17 -21.55 19.07
N ALA A 48 -17.34 -22.52 19.51
CA ALA A 48 -16.71 -22.49 20.83
C ALA A 48 -15.77 -21.27 21.00
N TYR A 49 -15.00 -20.92 19.97
CA TYR A 49 -14.18 -19.70 19.97
C TYR A 49 -15.04 -18.45 20.17
N ARG A 50 -16.15 -18.33 19.43
CA ARG A 50 -17.07 -17.19 19.51
C ARG A 50 -17.80 -17.10 20.86
N GLU A 51 -18.22 -18.22 21.44
CA GLU A 51 -18.88 -18.26 22.75
C GLU A 51 -17.93 -17.89 23.89
N SER A 52 -16.71 -18.41 23.87
CA SER A 52 -15.68 -18.12 24.87
C SER A 52 -14.98 -16.77 24.67
N GLN A 53 -15.19 -16.12 23.52
CA GLN A 53 -14.44 -14.92 23.09
C GLN A 53 -12.92 -15.15 23.12
N GLY A 54 -12.49 -16.39 22.85
CA GLY A 54 -11.08 -16.80 22.89
C GLY A 54 -10.48 -16.99 24.29
N ALA A 55 -11.27 -16.87 25.37
CA ALA A 55 -10.74 -16.99 26.73
C ALA A 55 -10.11 -18.36 27.04
N ASP A 56 -10.60 -19.42 26.38
CA ASP A 56 -10.18 -20.81 26.61
C ASP A 56 -9.17 -21.33 25.56
N LEU A 57 -8.72 -20.47 24.64
CA LEU A 57 -7.86 -20.85 23.52
C LEU A 57 -6.51 -20.14 23.58
N SER A 58 -5.44 -20.87 23.26
CA SER A 58 -4.12 -20.25 23.07
C SER A 58 -4.13 -19.31 21.86
N PRO A 59 -3.24 -18.30 21.79
CA PRO A 59 -3.15 -17.42 20.63
C PRO A 59 -3.02 -18.18 19.31
N GLU A 60 -2.23 -19.27 19.28
CA GLU A 60 -2.03 -20.10 18.09
C GLU A 60 -3.33 -20.78 17.65
N GLN A 61 -4.11 -21.31 18.59
CA GLN A 61 -5.41 -21.93 18.30
C GLN A 61 -6.42 -20.91 17.77
N GLN A 62 -6.41 -19.69 18.31
CA GLN A 62 -7.25 -18.60 17.81
C GLN A 62 -6.87 -18.22 16.37
N SER A 63 -5.57 -18.04 16.10
CA SER A 63 -5.06 -17.72 14.77
C SER A 63 -5.36 -18.83 13.76
N GLU A 64 -5.18 -20.11 14.14
CA GLU A 64 -5.51 -21.27 13.30
C GLU A 64 -6.98 -21.25 12.88
N ILE A 65 -7.90 -21.10 13.83
CA ILE A 65 -9.35 -21.04 13.56
C ILE A 65 -9.69 -19.86 12.63
N VAL A 66 -9.09 -18.68 12.85
CA VAL A 66 -9.33 -17.50 11.99
C VAL A 66 -8.83 -17.73 10.57
N VAL A 67 -7.62 -18.30 10.41
CA VAL A 67 -7.03 -18.61 9.09
C VAL A 67 -7.82 -19.67 8.35
N GLU A 68 -8.34 -20.69 9.06
CA GLU A 68 -9.18 -21.74 8.46
C GLU A 68 -10.56 -21.20 8.06
N MET A 69 -11.15 -20.30 8.85
CA MET A 69 -12.48 -19.74 8.58
C MET A 69 -12.48 -18.65 7.49
N ALA A 70 -11.41 -17.88 7.37
CA ALA A 70 -11.37 -16.71 6.49
C ALA A 70 -11.68 -17.01 5.00
N PRO A 71 -11.18 -18.09 4.37
CA PRO A 71 -11.56 -18.45 3.00
C PRO A 71 -13.06 -18.74 2.83
N PHE A 72 -13.73 -19.29 3.85
CA PHE A 72 -15.17 -19.50 3.76
C PHE A 72 -15.95 -18.17 3.82
N VAL A 73 -15.46 -17.17 4.56
CA VAL A 73 -16.00 -15.81 4.50
C VAL A 73 -15.84 -15.24 3.10
N GLY A 74 -14.65 -15.39 2.50
CA GLY A 74 -14.36 -14.96 1.13
C GLY A 74 -15.33 -15.57 0.11
N GLN A 75 -15.49 -16.89 0.13
CA GLN A 75 -16.40 -17.63 -0.76
C GLN A 75 -17.88 -17.25 -0.54
N PHE A 76 -18.31 -17.11 0.72
CA PHE A 76 -19.68 -16.74 1.05
C PHE A 76 -20.01 -15.32 0.55
N VAL A 77 -19.10 -14.37 0.76
CA VAL A 77 -19.25 -13.00 0.28
C VAL A 77 -19.20 -12.95 -1.25
N ALA A 78 -18.30 -13.68 -1.89
CA ALA A 78 -18.24 -13.77 -3.34
C ALA A 78 -19.56 -14.30 -3.93
N LYS A 79 -20.16 -15.32 -3.29
CA LYS A 79 -21.50 -15.81 -3.65
C LYS A 79 -22.58 -14.77 -3.40
N LEU A 80 -22.54 -14.07 -2.26
CA LEU A 80 -23.52 -13.02 -1.91
C LEU A 80 -23.61 -11.92 -2.97
N PHE A 81 -22.48 -11.52 -3.54
CA PHE A 81 -22.41 -10.48 -4.58
C PHE A 81 -22.41 -11.02 -6.02
N ASN A 82 -22.56 -12.34 -6.22
CA ASN A 82 -22.49 -13.00 -7.54
C ASN A 82 -21.17 -12.76 -8.29
N ILE A 83 -20.04 -12.81 -7.57
CA ILE A 83 -18.68 -12.61 -8.11
C ILE A 83 -17.75 -13.82 -7.92
N THR A 84 -18.32 -15.02 -7.77
CA THR A 84 -17.55 -16.25 -7.52
C THR A 84 -16.51 -16.52 -8.61
N GLU A 85 -16.80 -16.23 -9.87
CA GLU A 85 -15.84 -16.43 -10.97
C GLU A 85 -14.64 -15.48 -10.87
N GLN A 86 -14.87 -14.20 -10.55
CA GLN A 86 -13.81 -13.21 -10.39
C GLN A 86 -12.94 -13.50 -9.16
N HIS A 87 -13.57 -13.91 -8.05
CA HIS A 87 -12.88 -14.37 -6.85
C HIS A 87 -11.99 -15.59 -7.14
N GLN A 88 -12.51 -16.60 -7.85
CA GLN A 88 -11.74 -17.78 -8.25
C GLN A 88 -10.60 -17.44 -9.22
N ALA A 89 -10.84 -16.58 -10.21
CA ALA A 89 -9.82 -16.15 -11.16
C ALA A 89 -8.66 -15.43 -10.45
N GLN A 90 -8.98 -14.53 -9.50
CA GLN A 90 -7.98 -13.86 -8.68
C GLN A 90 -7.18 -14.86 -7.83
N GLY A 91 -7.86 -15.82 -7.18
CA GLY A 91 -7.20 -16.84 -6.38
C GLY A 91 -6.31 -17.78 -7.19
N ASN A 92 -6.74 -18.17 -8.39
CA ASN A 92 -5.94 -18.99 -9.30
C ASN A 92 -4.66 -18.26 -9.72
N LYS A 93 -4.74 -16.97 -10.04
CA LYS A 93 -3.56 -16.17 -10.41
C LYS A 93 -2.55 -16.04 -9.27
N ILE A 94 -3.03 -15.86 -8.03
CA ILE A 94 -2.15 -15.80 -6.86
C ILE A 94 -1.45 -17.15 -6.64
N LYS A 95 -2.20 -18.25 -6.70
CA LYS A 95 -1.66 -19.60 -6.53
C LYS A 95 -0.65 -19.94 -7.62
N ASP A 96 -0.94 -19.60 -8.88
CA ASP A 96 -0.03 -19.82 -10.01
C ASP A 96 1.35 -19.16 -9.75
N GLU A 97 1.39 -17.89 -9.37
CA GLU A 97 2.65 -17.19 -9.02
C GLU A 97 3.38 -17.83 -7.82
N ILE A 98 2.65 -18.25 -6.78
CA ILE A 98 3.22 -18.92 -5.59
C ILE A 98 3.77 -20.30 -5.92
N ASP A 99 3.01 -21.10 -6.67
CA ASP A 99 3.32 -22.49 -7.02
C ASP A 99 4.35 -22.57 -8.17
N THR A 100 4.62 -21.47 -8.87
CA THR A 100 5.63 -21.37 -9.94
C THR A 100 6.81 -20.47 -9.53
N ILE A 101 6.74 -19.15 -9.68
CA ILE A 101 7.82 -18.17 -9.44
C ILE A 101 8.46 -18.40 -8.08
N PHE A 102 7.65 -18.38 -7.03
CA PHE A 102 8.17 -18.41 -5.67
C PHE A 102 8.53 -19.82 -5.22
N THR A 103 7.89 -20.85 -5.75
CA THR A 103 8.32 -22.24 -5.54
C THR A 103 9.67 -22.51 -6.22
N TYR A 104 9.87 -22.02 -7.44
CA TYR A 104 11.16 -22.07 -8.14
C TYR A 104 12.26 -21.35 -7.35
N LYS A 105 11.97 -20.14 -6.84
CA LYS A 105 12.87 -19.40 -5.95
C LYS A 105 13.30 -20.24 -4.75
N ASN A 106 12.34 -20.78 -4.01
CA ASN A 106 12.57 -21.52 -2.77
C ASN A 106 13.26 -22.88 -3.02
N GLU A 107 12.84 -23.60 -4.07
CA GLU A 107 13.32 -24.96 -4.34
C GLU A 107 14.64 -25.01 -5.11
N VAL A 108 14.91 -24.01 -5.96
CA VAL A 108 16.09 -23.97 -6.84
C VAL A 108 17.00 -22.79 -6.46
N VAL A 109 16.54 -21.55 -6.64
CA VAL A 109 17.41 -20.36 -6.67
C VAL A 109 18.10 -20.13 -5.32
N GLU A 110 17.36 -20.20 -4.21
CA GLU A 110 17.89 -20.04 -2.85
C GLU A 110 18.97 -21.07 -2.49
N LYS A 111 18.96 -22.23 -3.16
CA LYS A 111 19.88 -23.33 -2.87
C LYS A 111 21.12 -23.31 -3.76
N LEU A 112 21.19 -22.46 -4.80
CA LEU A 112 22.30 -22.44 -5.76
C LEU A 112 23.66 -22.22 -5.09
N GLY A 113 23.74 -21.29 -4.14
CA GLY A 113 24.97 -21.00 -3.40
C GLY A 113 25.49 -22.17 -2.55
N VAL A 114 24.66 -23.17 -2.27
CA VAL A 114 25.07 -24.42 -1.61
C VAL A 114 25.62 -25.42 -2.63
N TYR A 115 24.96 -25.58 -3.78
CA TYR A 115 25.34 -26.57 -4.80
C TYR A 115 26.58 -26.16 -5.61
N PHE A 116 26.72 -24.88 -5.93
CA PHE A 116 27.83 -24.34 -6.74
C PHE A 116 28.81 -23.49 -5.93
N LYS A 117 28.91 -23.76 -4.62
CA LYS A 117 29.77 -22.99 -3.72
C LYS A 117 31.21 -22.93 -4.24
N GLY A 118 31.68 -21.72 -4.53
CA GLY A 118 33.06 -21.48 -5.01
C GLY A 118 33.34 -21.94 -6.43
N GLN A 119 32.30 -22.28 -7.21
CA GLN A 119 32.43 -22.54 -8.64
C GLN A 119 32.24 -21.25 -9.44
N ASP A 120 32.87 -21.21 -10.61
CA ASP A 120 32.77 -20.14 -11.58
C ASP A 120 32.35 -20.72 -12.94
N THR A 121 31.64 -19.93 -13.75
CA THR A 121 31.07 -20.39 -15.02
C THR A 121 32.00 -20.20 -16.22
N SER A 122 33.21 -19.64 -16.07
CA SER A 122 34.12 -19.34 -17.19
C SER A 122 34.55 -20.56 -18.01
N GLU A 123 34.69 -21.73 -17.37
CA GLU A 123 35.07 -22.98 -18.04
C GLU A 123 33.85 -23.84 -18.43
N TRP A 124 32.63 -23.38 -18.15
CA TRP A 124 31.42 -24.13 -18.46
C TRP A 124 31.07 -24.01 -19.95
N PRO A 125 30.53 -25.06 -20.58
CA PRO A 125 29.99 -24.98 -21.94
C PRO A 125 28.62 -24.27 -21.92
N VAL A 126 28.63 -22.96 -21.62
CA VAL A 126 27.42 -22.14 -21.40
C VAL A 126 26.38 -22.32 -22.51
N PRO A 127 26.69 -22.22 -23.82
CA PRO A 127 25.70 -22.41 -24.86
C PRO A 127 25.03 -23.80 -24.85
N ALA A 128 25.78 -24.85 -24.50
CA ALA A 128 25.24 -26.19 -24.41
C ALA A 128 24.31 -26.34 -23.19
N ILE A 129 24.67 -25.75 -22.05
CA ILE A 129 23.82 -25.76 -20.84
C ILE A 129 22.51 -25.01 -21.08
N LEU A 130 22.59 -23.82 -21.70
CA LEU A 130 21.40 -23.04 -22.06
C LEU A 130 20.48 -23.81 -23.00
N ASN A 131 21.05 -24.36 -24.10
CA ASN A 131 20.30 -25.17 -25.05
C ASN A 131 19.68 -26.44 -24.43
N ARG A 132 20.40 -27.09 -23.51
CA ARG A 132 19.90 -28.27 -22.79
C ARG A 132 18.68 -27.92 -21.93
N PHE A 133 18.68 -26.77 -21.27
CA PHE A 133 17.51 -26.31 -20.52
C PHE A 133 16.35 -25.89 -21.43
N ASP A 134 16.62 -25.20 -22.54
CA ASP A 134 15.57 -24.89 -23.53
C ASP A 134 14.94 -26.16 -24.14
N LEU A 135 15.74 -27.20 -24.40
CA LEU A 135 15.23 -28.51 -24.82
C LEU A 135 14.38 -29.18 -23.74
N LEU A 136 14.77 -29.08 -22.46
CA LEU A 136 13.95 -29.56 -21.35
C LEU A 136 12.60 -28.86 -21.30
N ILE A 137 12.57 -27.53 -21.48
CA ILE A 137 11.32 -26.76 -21.53
C ILE A 137 10.47 -27.20 -22.73
N ALA A 138 11.06 -27.19 -23.94
CA ALA A 138 10.35 -27.48 -25.18
C ALA A 138 9.74 -28.89 -25.21
N ALA A 139 10.48 -29.89 -24.72
CA ALA A 139 10.03 -31.29 -24.75
C ALA A 139 9.22 -31.67 -23.49
N GLY A 140 9.70 -31.33 -22.29
CA GLY A 140 9.10 -31.74 -21.03
C GLY A 140 7.87 -30.91 -20.63
N PHE A 141 7.87 -29.63 -21.00
CA PHE A 141 6.89 -28.63 -20.54
C PHE A 141 6.35 -27.77 -21.69
N PRO A 142 5.59 -28.33 -22.66
CA PRO A 142 5.10 -27.59 -23.83
C PRO A 142 4.28 -26.34 -23.48
N GLU A 143 3.53 -26.37 -22.38
CA GLU A 143 2.76 -25.23 -21.89
C GLU A 143 3.67 -24.09 -21.41
N ALA A 144 4.74 -24.40 -20.66
CA ALA A 144 5.71 -23.40 -20.24
C ALA A 144 6.47 -22.83 -21.45
N ASN A 145 6.74 -23.66 -22.46
CA ASN A 145 7.40 -23.20 -23.69
C ASN A 145 6.58 -22.16 -24.47
N ALA A 146 5.25 -22.16 -24.33
CA ALA A 146 4.34 -21.21 -24.97
C ALA A 146 4.09 -19.94 -24.13
N ASP A 147 4.68 -19.85 -22.93
CA ASP A 147 4.47 -18.75 -22.00
C ASP A 147 5.27 -17.50 -22.43
N PRO A 148 4.62 -16.35 -22.66
CA PRO A 148 5.29 -15.13 -23.11
C PRO A 148 6.05 -14.41 -21.98
N ASP A 149 5.79 -14.74 -20.71
CA ASP A 149 6.53 -14.19 -19.57
C ASP A 149 7.81 -15.02 -19.35
N PRO A 150 9.01 -14.45 -19.59
CA PRO A 150 10.26 -15.19 -19.50
C PRO A 150 10.54 -15.76 -18.10
N GLU A 151 10.18 -15.02 -17.05
CA GLU A 151 10.37 -15.46 -15.67
C GLU A 151 9.43 -16.63 -15.37
N HIS A 152 8.16 -16.49 -15.73
CA HIS A 152 7.15 -17.53 -15.52
C HIS A 152 7.45 -18.80 -16.31
N ARG A 153 7.86 -18.66 -17.58
CA ARG A 153 8.33 -19.77 -18.43
C ARG A 153 9.37 -20.64 -17.73
N VAL A 154 10.41 -20.02 -17.17
CA VAL A 154 11.49 -20.73 -16.48
C VAL A 154 11.00 -21.31 -15.15
N ALA A 155 10.29 -20.50 -14.37
CA ALA A 155 9.86 -20.88 -13.05
C ALA A 155 8.89 -22.06 -13.03
N ARG A 156 7.98 -22.18 -14.02
CA ARG A 156 7.08 -23.33 -14.15
C ARG A 156 7.84 -24.65 -14.23
N VAL A 157 8.94 -24.68 -14.98
CA VAL A 157 9.80 -25.87 -15.09
C VAL A 157 10.60 -26.08 -13.81
N GLY A 158 11.23 -25.01 -13.30
CA GLY A 158 12.05 -25.10 -12.11
C GLY A 158 11.28 -25.49 -10.84
N ALA A 159 10.03 -25.04 -10.69
CA ALA A 159 9.16 -25.38 -9.57
C ALA A 159 8.82 -26.87 -9.56
N VAL A 160 8.36 -27.43 -10.68
CA VAL A 160 8.01 -28.85 -10.79
C VAL A 160 9.22 -29.73 -10.55
N ILE A 161 10.34 -29.46 -11.22
CA ILE A 161 11.57 -30.25 -11.04
C ILE A 161 12.14 -30.10 -9.63
N GLY A 162 12.07 -28.90 -9.04
CA GLY A 162 12.48 -28.63 -7.66
C GLY A 162 11.68 -29.42 -6.64
N LEU A 163 10.35 -29.42 -6.74
CA LEU A 163 9.46 -30.18 -5.86
C LEU A 163 9.68 -31.69 -6.00
N LEU A 164 9.80 -32.20 -7.23
CA LEU A 164 10.16 -33.60 -7.48
C LEU A 164 11.52 -33.96 -6.84
N SER A 165 12.52 -33.09 -6.99
CA SER A 165 13.85 -33.32 -6.40
C SER A 165 13.76 -33.39 -4.86
N SER A 166 13.00 -32.49 -4.25
CA SER A 166 12.77 -32.47 -2.80
C SER A 166 11.98 -33.70 -2.32
N HIS A 167 11.01 -34.19 -3.10
CA HIS A 167 10.28 -35.43 -2.85
C HIS A 167 11.21 -36.65 -2.78
N TYR A 168 11.96 -36.94 -3.85
CA TYR A 168 12.84 -38.12 -3.90
C TYR A 168 14.00 -38.02 -2.90
N LYS A 169 14.54 -36.82 -2.63
CA LYS A 169 15.53 -36.61 -1.55
C LYS A 169 14.95 -36.90 -0.16
N THR A 170 13.65 -36.69 0.05
CA THR A 170 12.97 -36.97 1.32
C THR A 170 12.75 -38.48 1.48
N LEU A 171 12.30 -39.16 0.42
CA LEU A 171 12.17 -40.62 0.39
C LEU A 171 13.52 -41.32 0.61
N ALA A 172 14.60 -40.85 -0.04
CA ALA A 172 15.95 -41.39 0.13
C ALA A 172 16.47 -41.27 1.58
N LYS A 173 15.93 -40.34 2.37
CA LYS A 173 16.23 -40.19 3.81
C LYS A 173 15.34 -41.06 4.70
N GLY A 174 14.50 -41.92 4.13
CA GLY A 174 13.55 -42.78 4.85
C GLY A 174 12.38 -42.01 5.49
N LYS A 175 12.06 -40.81 4.97
CA LYS A 175 10.95 -39.98 5.45
C LYS A 175 9.80 -40.01 4.45
N ALA A 176 8.57 -39.92 4.95
CA ALA A 176 7.39 -39.71 4.09
C ALA A 176 7.45 -38.31 3.46
N SER A 177 6.91 -38.18 2.24
CA SER A 177 6.78 -36.92 1.52
C SER A 177 5.32 -36.70 1.14
N ASP A 178 4.85 -35.47 1.28
CA ASP A 178 3.45 -35.09 1.01
C ASP A 178 3.22 -34.67 -0.46
N TYR A 179 4.25 -34.73 -1.31
CA TYR A 179 4.11 -34.40 -2.73
C TYR A 179 3.36 -35.51 -3.48
N GLN A 180 2.17 -35.17 -3.96
CA GLN A 180 1.25 -36.13 -4.58
C GLN A 180 1.61 -36.40 -6.05
N ASN A 181 1.35 -37.63 -6.51
CA ASN A 181 1.49 -38.06 -7.92
C ASN A 181 2.92 -37.88 -8.49
N ALA A 182 3.95 -37.95 -7.65
CA ALA A 182 5.34 -37.76 -8.06
C ALA A 182 5.75 -38.74 -9.18
N ASP A 183 5.53 -40.04 -8.96
CA ASP A 183 5.92 -41.10 -9.89
C ASP A 183 5.18 -40.97 -11.23
N GLU A 184 3.90 -40.59 -11.21
CA GLU A 184 3.11 -40.36 -12.44
C GLU A 184 3.65 -39.16 -13.22
N GLN A 185 4.04 -38.07 -12.55
CA GLN A 185 4.65 -36.91 -13.18
C GLN A 185 6.02 -37.25 -13.77
N VAL A 186 6.86 -38.03 -13.08
CA VAL A 186 8.16 -38.47 -13.61
C VAL A 186 7.98 -39.37 -14.81
N ALA A 187 7.05 -40.33 -14.76
CA ALA A 187 6.74 -41.18 -15.91
C ALA A 187 6.28 -40.38 -17.12
N ALA A 188 5.43 -39.37 -16.91
CA ALA A 188 4.98 -38.46 -17.97
C ALA A 188 6.14 -37.62 -18.54
N LEU A 189 7.02 -37.07 -17.70
CA LEU A 189 8.21 -36.34 -18.13
C LEU A 189 9.15 -37.23 -18.94
N ARG A 190 9.44 -38.44 -18.46
CA ARG A 190 10.25 -39.44 -19.16
C ARG A 190 9.68 -39.75 -20.53
N SER A 191 8.37 -39.97 -20.62
CA SER A 191 7.69 -40.24 -21.90
C SER A 191 7.77 -39.07 -22.87
N LYS A 192 7.54 -37.84 -22.39
CA LYS A 192 7.63 -36.62 -23.21
C LYS A 192 9.04 -36.38 -23.74
N LEU A 193 10.05 -36.51 -22.89
CA LEU A 193 11.46 -36.35 -23.27
C LEU A 193 11.90 -37.43 -24.27
N ALA A 194 11.49 -38.68 -24.07
CA ALA A 194 11.79 -39.78 -25.00
C ALA A 194 11.08 -39.66 -26.36
N ALA A 195 9.93 -38.98 -26.41
CA ALA A 195 9.16 -38.78 -27.64
C ALA A 195 9.69 -37.62 -28.51
N HIS A 196 10.54 -36.75 -27.97
CA HIS A 196 11.08 -35.60 -28.69
C HIS A 196 12.50 -35.89 -29.18
N ASP A 197 12.71 -36.00 -30.49
CA ASP A 197 13.96 -36.49 -31.11
C ASP A 197 15.25 -35.89 -30.52
N LEU A 198 15.33 -34.57 -30.41
CA LEU A 198 16.52 -33.89 -29.88
C LEU A 198 16.69 -34.09 -28.37
N ALA A 199 15.59 -34.19 -27.62
CA ALA A 199 15.64 -34.36 -26.17
C ALA A 199 15.95 -35.81 -25.81
N ALA A 200 15.42 -36.78 -26.56
CA ALA A 200 15.72 -38.19 -26.42
C ALA A 200 17.22 -38.46 -26.60
N ALA A 201 17.87 -37.78 -27.55
CA ALA A 201 19.31 -37.84 -27.72
C ALA A 201 20.09 -37.14 -26.60
N GLU A 202 19.71 -35.90 -26.26
CA GLU A 202 20.40 -35.08 -25.24
C GLU A 202 20.29 -35.68 -23.82
N PHE A 203 19.17 -36.32 -23.50
CA PHE A 203 18.90 -36.93 -22.19
C PHE A 203 19.02 -38.46 -22.21
N ALA A 204 19.60 -39.08 -23.24
CA ALA A 204 19.65 -40.53 -23.42
C ALA A 204 20.21 -41.28 -22.19
N GLU A 205 21.28 -40.77 -21.59
CA GLU A 205 21.88 -41.36 -20.39
C GLU A 205 20.94 -41.30 -19.17
N LEU A 206 20.23 -40.18 -18.98
CA LEU A 206 19.26 -40.03 -17.89
C LEU A 206 18.01 -40.91 -18.13
N LEU A 207 17.53 -40.97 -19.37
CA LEU A 207 16.34 -41.75 -19.75
C LEU A 207 16.57 -43.26 -19.66
N GLY A 208 17.82 -43.72 -19.90
CA GLY A 208 18.23 -45.11 -19.74
C GLY A 208 18.31 -45.59 -18.29
N ASN A 209 18.18 -44.67 -17.32
CA ASN A 209 18.20 -44.99 -15.90
C ASN A 209 16.80 -45.33 -15.37
N ASN A 210 16.66 -46.50 -14.74
CA ASN A 210 15.39 -46.98 -14.19
C ASN A 210 15.06 -46.40 -12.81
N ASP A 211 15.99 -45.66 -12.18
CA ASP A 211 15.73 -44.96 -10.93
C ASP A 211 15.17 -43.55 -11.21
N ASP A 212 13.93 -43.31 -10.79
CA ASP A 212 13.23 -42.03 -10.98
C ASP A 212 13.88 -40.89 -10.16
N GLY A 213 14.47 -41.20 -9.01
CA GLY A 213 15.23 -40.22 -8.22
C GLY A 213 16.50 -39.78 -8.93
N GLU A 214 17.19 -40.68 -9.62
CA GLU A 214 18.38 -40.34 -10.42
C GLU A 214 18.02 -39.56 -11.68
N LEU A 215 16.92 -39.89 -12.37
CA LEU A 215 16.39 -39.07 -13.48
C LEU A 215 16.10 -37.65 -13.02
N VAL A 216 15.33 -37.49 -11.94
CA VAL A 216 14.96 -36.17 -11.41
C VAL A 216 16.18 -35.39 -10.93
N ALA A 217 17.18 -36.06 -10.34
CA ALA A 217 18.43 -35.40 -9.95
C ALA A 217 19.19 -34.83 -11.15
N GLY A 218 19.24 -35.55 -12.28
CA GLY A 218 19.86 -35.06 -13.51
C GLY A 218 19.09 -33.91 -14.18
N LEU A 219 17.76 -33.96 -14.15
CA LEU A 219 16.92 -32.84 -14.60
C LEU A 219 17.12 -31.62 -13.70
N MET A 220 17.18 -31.80 -12.38
CA MET A 220 17.45 -30.74 -11.42
C MET A 220 18.82 -30.08 -11.66
N ASP A 221 19.87 -30.86 -11.95
CA ASP A 221 21.19 -30.32 -12.31
C ASP A 221 21.11 -29.42 -13.55
N THR A 222 20.29 -29.79 -14.55
CA THR A 222 20.04 -28.96 -15.74
C THR A 222 19.42 -27.61 -15.37
N VAL A 223 18.36 -27.60 -14.55
CA VAL A 223 17.72 -26.37 -14.08
C VAL A 223 18.69 -25.52 -13.24
N GLN A 224 19.40 -26.16 -12.31
CA GLN A 224 20.33 -25.50 -11.38
C GLN A 224 21.50 -24.83 -12.11
N ARG A 225 22.09 -25.49 -13.10
CA ARG A 225 23.18 -24.91 -13.90
C ARG A 225 22.70 -23.72 -14.73
N TRP A 226 21.55 -23.82 -15.36
CA TRP A 226 20.95 -22.68 -16.07
C TRP A 226 20.73 -21.50 -15.12
N SER A 227 20.14 -21.77 -13.95
CA SER A 227 19.84 -20.75 -12.94
C SER A 227 21.10 -20.09 -12.37
N PHE A 228 22.16 -20.87 -12.17
CA PHE A 228 23.45 -20.34 -11.69
C PHE A 228 24.12 -19.46 -12.74
N ILE A 229 24.07 -19.84 -14.03
CA ILE A 229 24.56 -18.98 -15.12
C ILE A 229 23.76 -17.67 -15.15
N ALA A 230 22.44 -17.76 -15.11
CA ALA A 230 21.56 -16.59 -15.11
C ALA A 230 21.83 -15.66 -13.91
N GLN A 231 22.13 -16.22 -12.73
CA GLN A 231 22.50 -15.43 -11.55
C GLN A 231 23.82 -14.63 -11.71
N GLN A 232 24.74 -15.09 -12.55
CA GLN A 232 26.00 -14.37 -12.83
C GLN A 232 25.84 -13.32 -13.93
N ASP A 233 24.84 -13.47 -14.80
CA ASP A 233 24.53 -12.55 -15.90
C ASP A 233 23.28 -11.73 -15.58
N ASN A 234 23.50 -10.57 -14.96
CA ASN A 234 22.41 -9.74 -14.43
C ASN A 234 21.45 -9.28 -15.53
N ASP A 235 21.87 -9.19 -16.80
CA ASP A 235 21.01 -8.69 -17.88
C ASP A 235 19.80 -9.60 -18.17
N ILE A 236 19.88 -10.89 -17.80
CA ILE A 236 18.79 -11.86 -18.02
C ILE A 236 17.73 -11.77 -16.91
N VAL A 237 18.17 -11.59 -15.66
CA VAL A 237 17.33 -11.78 -14.46
C VAL A 237 17.28 -10.56 -13.54
N ALA A 238 17.81 -9.41 -13.95
CA ALA A 238 17.88 -8.19 -13.12
C ALA A 238 16.53 -7.83 -12.46
N ASP A 239 15.44 -7.98 -13.24
CA ASP A 239 14.09 -7.62 -12.80
C ASP A 239 13.27 -8.82 -12.31
N TRP A 240 13.84 -10.03 -12.29
CA TRP A 240 13.12 -11.25 -11.91
C TRP A 240 13.05 -11.40 -10.39
N LEU A 241 11.84 -11.47 -9.85
CA LEU A 241 11.60 -11.56 -8.40
C LEU A 241 12.00 -12.92 -7.80
N SER A 242 12.08 -13.95 -8.64
CA SER A 242 12.67 -15.25 -8.32
C SER A 242 14.16 -15.17 -7.97
N PHE A 243 14.89 -14.16 -8.47
CA PHE A 243 16.31 -13.91 -8.18
C PHE A 243 16.56 -12.73 -7.23
N LYS A 244 15.51 -12.01 -6.83
CA LYS A 244 15.61 -10.90 -5.87
C LYS A 244 15.67 -11.41 -4.43
N PHE A 245 16.70 -11.04 -3.68
CA PHE A 245 16.85 -11.39 -2.27
C PHE A 245 16.76 -10.15 -1.36
N PRO A 246 16.27 -10.30 -0.11
CA PRO A 246 16.32 -9.21 0.87
C PRO A 246 17.76 -8.70 1.04
N GLY A 247 17.95 -7.39 0.91
CA GLY A 247 19.23 -6.73 1.11
C GLY A 247 19.69 -6.82 2.55
N LYS A 248 21.00 -6.68 2.78
CA LYS A 248 21.53 -6.50 4.14
C LYS A 248 21.22 -5.08 4.60
N ARG A 249 20.84 -4.94 5.86
CA ARG A 249 20.55 -3.65 6.45
C ARG A 249 21.76 -3.08 7.17
N ASP A 250 22.23 -1.93 6.71
CA ASP A 250 23.21 -1.11 7.40
C ASP A 250 22.53 0.10 8.04
N PHE A 251 22.39 0.06 9.37
CA PHE A 251 21.72 1.12 10.13
C PHE A 251 22.49 2.45 10.13
N ASP A 252 23.77 2.43 9.77
CA ASP A 252 24.58 3.64 9.63
C ASP A 252 24.44 4.27 8.23
N SER A 253 23.86 3.54 7.26
CA SER A 253 23.74 3.96 5.87
C SER A 253 22.42 3.49 5.22
N LEU A 254 21.28 3.82 5.86
CA LEU A 254 19.95 3.41 5.40
C LEU A 254 19.41 4.19 4.18
N VAL A 255 20.03 5.31 3.81
CA VAL A 255 19.57 6.19 2.74
C VAL A 255 20.73 6.40 1.78
N ALA A 256 20.59 5.88 0.56
CA ALA A 256 21.54 6.14 -0.52
C ALA A 256 21.48 7.61 -0.93
N HIS A 257 22.65 8.27 -1.03
CA HIS A 257 22.75 9.68 -1.37
C HIS A 257 24.15 10.03 -1.86
N GLU A 258 24.23 11.09 -2.67
CA GLU A 258 25.45 11.80 -3.02
C GLU A 258 25.62 13.01 -2.10
N THR A 259 26.87 13.36 -1.80
CA THR A 259 27.20 14.63 -1.14
C THR A 259 27.59 15.67 -2.18
N VAL A 260 26.80 16.73 -2.29
CA VAL A 260 27.01 17.84 -3.23
C VAL A 260 27.50 19.06 -2.47
N ASP A 261 28.64 19.62 -2.88
CA ASP A 261 29.18 20.87 -2.34
C ASP A 261 28.38 22.08 -2.85
N ARG A 262 27.87 22.91 -1.93
CA ARG A 262 27.16 24.17 -2.22
C ARG A 262 28.00 25.40 -1.80
N GLY A 263 29.29 25.22 -1.54
CA GLY A 263 30.22 26.27 -1.13
C GLY A 263 30.27 26.46 0.38
N GLU A 264 29.27 27.13 0.95
CA GLU A 264 29.24 27.40 2.40
C GLU A 264 28.80 26.19 3.24
N PHE A 265 28.13 25.23 2.61
CA PHE A 265 27.66 23.99 3.21
C PHE A 265 27.59 22.88 2.15
N SER A 266 27.49 21.63 2.59
CA SER A 266 27.21 20.49 1.71
C SER A 266 25.77 20.01 1.87
N THR A 267 25.27 19.33 0.85
CA THR A 267 23.91 18.79 0.83
C THR A 267 23.91 17.33 0.41
N TRP A 268 23.06 16.52 1.04
CA TRP A 268 22.67 15.23 0.49
C TRP A 268 21.69 15.43 -0.66
N MET A 269 21.89 14.70 -1.75
CA MET A 269 20.96 14.61 -2.87
C MET A 269 20.87 13.15 -3.33
N GLY A 270 19.73 12.72 -3.88
CA GLY A 270 19.63 11.40 -4.52
C GLY A 270 20.53 11.32 -5.75
N GLU A 271 20.98 10.13 -6.14
CA GLU A 271 21.75 9.92 -7.37
C GLU A 271 20.96 10.38 -8.59
N GLN A 272 21.61 11.06 -9.54
CA GLN A 272 20.91 11.71 -10.66
C GLN A 272 20.05 10.76 -11.49
N GLU A 273 20.52 9.52 -11.72
CA GLU A 273 19.81 8.50 -12.50
C GLU A 273 18.53 7.97 -11.81
N HIS A 274 18.44 8.12 -10.48
CA HIS A 274 17.30 7.67 -9.68
C HIS A 274 16.29 8.79 -9.39
N ARG A 275 16.53 10.02 -9.88
CA ARG A 275 15.62 11.15 -9.66
C ARG A 275 14.44 11.12 -10.63
N ARG A 276 13.24 11.40 -10.10
CA ARG A 276 11.96 11.40 -10.82
C ARG A 276 11.74 12.73 -11.54
N ARG A 277 11.15 12.65 -12.72
CA ARG A 277 10.63 13.80 -13.48
C ARG A 277 9.21 14.15 -13.04
N ARG A 278 9.05 14.56 -11.78
CA ARG A 278 7.72 14.86 -11.22
C ARG A 278 7.10 16.10 -11.89
N ASP A 279 5.91 15.91 -12.47
CA ASP A 279 5.05 16.99 -12.98
C ASP A 279 3.79 17.14 -12.11
N GLY A 280 3.76 18.21 -11.31
CA GLY A 280 2.60 18.59 -10.53
C GLY A 280 2.26 17.64 -9.38
N PHE A 281 0.99 17.28 -9.28
CA PHE A 281 0.37 16.71 -8.06
C PHE A 281 -0.44 15.44 -8.33
N LYS A 282 -0.06 14.67 -9.34
CA LYS A 282 -0.55 13.28 -9.50
C LYS A 282 0.09 12.39 -8.44
N LEU A 283 -0.51 11.23 -8.17
CA LEU A 283 0.05 10.20 -7.29
C LEU A 283 1.45 9.82 -7.78
N THR A 284 2.46 9.92 -6.92
CA THR A 284 3.86 9.69 -7.31
C THR A 284 4.32 8.26 -7.07
N ASP A 285 3.54 7.44 -6.38
CA ASP A 285 3.87 6.05 -6.08
C ASP A 285 2.68 5.14 -6.44
N PRO A 286 2.76 4.37 -7.54
CA PRO A 286 1.69 3.48 -7.98
C PRO A 286 1.58 2.21 -7.11
N ARG A 287 2.47 2.02 -6.13
CA ARG A 287 2.54 0.86 -5.24
C ARG A 287 3.04 -0.39 -5.98
N TYR A 288 3.23 -1.49 -5.25
CA TYR A 288 3.64 -2.76 -5.84
C TYR A 288 2.57 -3.36 -6.76
N ASN A 289 3.01 -3.97 -7.85
CA ASN A 289 2.17 -4.88 -8.63
C ASN A 289 1.98 -6.21 -7.89
N GLN A 290 1.07 -7.06 -8.41
CA GLN A 290 0.72 -8.32 -7.75
C GLN A 290 1.94 -9.23 -7.50
N ARG A 291 2.85 -9.41 -8.47
CA ARG A 291 4.02 -10.27 -8.30
C ARG A 291 4.98 -9.71 -7.24
N GLN A 292 5.20 -8.40 -7.23
CA GLN A 292 6.00 -7.73 -6.21
C GLN A 292 5.41 -7.92 -4.81
N VAL A 293 4.10 -7.78 -4.66
CA VAL A 293 3.40 -8.06 -3.39
C VAL A 293 3.57 -9.53 -2.99
N LEU A 294 3.40 -10.46 -3.93
CA LEU A 294 3.55 -11.90 -3.65
C LEU A 294 4.99 -12.29 -3.29
N SER A 295 5.99 -11.53 -3.77
CA SER A 295 7.38 -11.67 -3.31
C SER A 295 7.52 -11.37 -1.82
N GLU A 296 6.87 -10.31 -1.33
CA GLU A 296 6.83 -9.97 0.09
C GLU A 296 6.01 -10.99 0.91
N VAL A 297 4.90 -11.47 0.35
CA VAL A 297 4.11 -12.56 0.96
C VAL A 297 4.95 -13.83 1.09
N ASN A 298 5.77 -14.17 0.09
CA ASN A 298 6.66 -15.33 0.13
C ASN A 298 7.84 -15.13 1.09
N HIS A 299 8.34 -13.89 1.26
CA HIS A 299 9.37 -13.56 2.23
C HIS A 299 8.87 -13.71 3.69
N CYS A 300 7.57 -13.57 3.93
CA CYS A 300 6.98 -13.78 5.24
C CYS A 300 7.04 -15.26 5.69
N ILE A 301 7.50 -15.52 6.92
CA ILE A 301 7.62 -16.88 7.51
C ILE A 301 6.47 -17.29 8.43
N TYR A 302 5.35 -16.57 8.34
CA TYR A 302 4.10 -16.81 9.05
C TYR A 302 4.25 -17.09 10.56
N CYS A 303 4.74 -16.10 11.33
CA CYS A 303 5.14 -16.28 12.72
C CYS A 303 4.01 -16.56 13.74
N HIS A 304 2.74 -16.36 13.37
CA HIS A 304 1.59 -16.57 14.27
C HIS A 304 1.44 -18.03 14.72
N GLU A 305 1.84 -19.00 13.89
CA GLU A 305 1.80 -20.44 14.22
C GLU A 305 2.63 -20.81 15.45
N ARG A 306 3.51 -19.91 15.90
CA ARG A 306 4.42 -20.08 17.04
C ARG A 306 4.26 -18.99 18.10
N ASP A 307 3.25 -18.13 17.98
CA ASP A 307 3.05 -16.94 18.83
C ASP A 307 4.31 -16.04 18.91
N THR A 308 4.99 -15.89 17.77
CA THR A 308 6.26 -15.13 17.65
C THR A 308 6.20 -13.98 16.64
N ASP A 309 5.00 -13.60 16.23
CA ASP A 309 4.68 -12.53 15.28
C ASP A 309 4.92 -11.13 15.89
N SER A 310 6.20 -10.78 16.04
CA SER A 310 6.62 -9.49 16.57
C SER A 310 6.25 -8.29 15.68
N CYS A 311 5.89 -8.52 14.42
CA CYS A 311 5.32 -7.47 13.57
C CYS A 311 3.93 -7.01 14.05
N SER A 312 3.17 -7.90 14.70
CA SER A 312 1.91 -7.57 15.37
C SER A 312 2.17 -7.16 16.82
N LYS A 313 2.76 -8.06 17.62
CA LYS A 313 2.82 -7.98 19.09
C LYS A 313 4.05 -7.26 19.67
N GLY A 314 4.96 -6.81 18.79
CA GLY A 314 6.24 -6.17 19.12
C GLY A 314 7.33 -7.14 19.57
N MET A 315 8.58 -6.65 19.63
CA MET A 315 9.71 -7.45 20.08
C MET A 315 9.92 -7.32 21.59
N ARG A 316 9.37 -8.24 22.38
CA ARG A 316 9.48 -8.21 23.84
C ARG A 316 10.76 -8.84 24.37
N ASN A 317 11.31 -8.28 25.44
CA ASN A 317 12.37 -8.90 26.24
C ASN A 317 11.73 -9.88 27.24
N LYS A 318 12.08 -11.17 27.11
CA LYS A 318 11.52 -12.25 27.94
C LYS A 318 11.74 -12.07 29.45
N LYS A 319 12.76 -11.32 29.87
CA LYS A 319 13.08 -11.11 31.30
C LYS A 319 12.36 -9.91 31.91
N THR A 320 12.25 -8.82 31.18
CA THR A 320 11.71 -7.54 31.69
C THR A 320 10.28 -7.25 31.24
N ASN A 321 9.76 -8.01 30.27
CA ASN A 321 8.48 -7.78 29.60
C ASN A 321 8.35 -6.38 28.95
N THR A 322 9.47 -5.71 28.69
CA THR A 322 9.53 -4.44 27.96
C THR A 322 9.86 -4.68 26.49
N PHE A 323 9.47 -3.76 25.61
CA PHE A 323 9.86 -3.81 24.20
C PHE A 323 11.36 -3.55 24.02
N LYS A 324 11.94 -4.14 22.98
CA LYS A 324 13.32 -3.88 22.56
C LYS A 324 13.41 -2.52 21.87
N VAL A 325 14.59 -1.93 21.96
CA VAL A 325 14.96 -0.72 21.21
C VAL A 325 15.91 -1.14 20.09
N ASP A 326 15.64 -0.69 18.88
CA ASP A 326 16.45 -0.98 17.70
C ASP A 326 17.74 -0.11 17.67
N PRO A 327 18.66 -0.34 16.71
CA PRO A 327 19.89 0.47 16.59
C PRO A 327 19.65 1.98 16.36
N LEU A 328 18.49 2.37 15.85
CA LEU A 328 18.12 3.79 15.62
C LEU A 328 17.51 4.45 16.87
N GLY A 329 17.36 3.71 17.96
CA GLY A 329 16.75 4.19 19.20
C GLY A 329 15.21 4.15 19.19
N VAL A 330 14.59 3.41 18.27
CA VAL A 330 13.14 3.26 18.16
C VAL A 330 12.67 2.04 18.96
N THR A 331 11.59 2.21 19.71
CA THR A 331 10.97 1.10 20.46
C THR A 331 10.14 0.24 19.51
N THR A 332 10.43 -1.05 19.44
CA THR A 332 9.81 -2.00 18.49
C THR A 332 8.50 -2.57 19.05
N ILE A 333 7.45 -1.77 18.98
CA ILE A 333 6.14 -2.11 19.56
C ILE A 333 5.28 -3.03 18.69
N GLY A 334 5.59 -3.19 17.39
CA GLY A 334 4.74 -3.90 16.44
C GLY A 334 3.58 -3.04 15.94
N CYS A 335 2.56 -3.65 15.35
CA CYS A 335 1.38 -2.92 14.91
C CYS A 335 0.64 -2.32 16.12
N PRO A 336 0.37 -1.00 16.16
CA PRO A 336 -0.36 -0.39 17.27
C PRO A 336 -1.79 -0.90 17.45
N LEU A 337 -2.33 -1.61 16.46
CA LEU A 337 -3.66 -2.22 16.48
C LEU A 337 -3.63 -3.71 16.86
N ASP A 338 -2.44 -4.28 17.11
CA ASP A 338 -2.25 -5.72 17.27
C ASP A 338 -2.87 -6.53 16.12
N GLU A 339 -2.78 -5.98 14.89
CA GLU A 339 -3.40 -6.54 13.70
C GLU A 339 -2.87 -7.95 13.38
N LYS A 340 -3.77 -8.83 12.93
CA LYS A 340 -3.47 -10.22 12.50
C LYS A 340 -2.76 -10.29 11.15
N ILE A 341 -1.57 -9.68 11.09
CA ILE A 341 -0.74 -9.51 9.90
C ILE A 341 -0.38 -10.87 9.30
N SER A 342 0.13 -11.78 10.15
CA SER A 342 0.71 -13.02 9.67
C SER A 342 -0.37 -13.98 9.16
N GLU A 343 -1.55 -13.95 9.76
CA GLU A 343 -2.75 -14.65 9.36
C GLU A 343 -3.26 -14.11 8.04
N MET A 344 -3.39 -12.78 7.91
CA MET A 344 -3.77 -12.10 6.67
C MET A 344 -2.85 -12.48 5.50
N HIS A 345 -1.52 -12.50 5.72
CA HIS A 345 -0.55 -12.90 4.70
C HIS A 345 -0.75 -14.34 4.26
N LEU A 346 -1.00 -15.26 5.20
CA LEU A 346 -1.21 -16.68 4.91
C LEU A 346 -2.51 -16.91 4.12
N VAL A 347 -3.59 -16.20 4.48
CA VAL A 347 -4.86 -16.24 3.74
C VAL A 347 -4.69 -15.68 2.33
N LYS A 348 -3.97 -14.55 2.17
CA LYS A 348 -3.61 -14.02 0.83
C LYS A 348 -2.78 -15.02 0.04
N ARG A 349 -1.75 -15.63 0.63
CA ARG A 349 -0.91 -16.65 -0.02
C ARG A 349 -1.75 -17.79 -0.59
N ARG A 350 -2.81 -18.19 0.12
CA ARG A 350 -3.76 -19.24 -0.30
C ARG A 350 -4.78 -18.77 -1.35
N GLY A 351 -4.69 -17.52 -1.80
CA GLY A 351 -5.45 -16.97 -2.92
C GLY A 351 -6.79 -16.35 -2.53
N ASP A 352 -7.05 -16.02 -1.26
CA ASP A 352 -8.33 -15.41 -0.86
C ASP A 352 -8.17 -13.97 -0.34
N ASN A 353 -8.27 -12.99 -1.22
CA ASN A 353 -8.16 -11.58 -0.83
C ASN A 353 -9.37 -11.07 -0.03
N ILE A 354 -10.59 -11.59 -0.27
CA ILE A 354 -11.77 -11.19 0.52
C ILE A 354 -11.64 -11.73 1.94
N GLY A 355 -11.22 -12.98 2.09
CA GLY A 355 -10.90 -13.58 3.39
C GLY A 355 -9.76 -12.82 4.10
N ALA A 356 -8.69 -12.48 3.38
CA ALA A 356 -7.59 -11.69 3.93
C ALA A 356 -8.05 -10.30 4.40
N LEU A 357 -8.92 -9.62 3.63
CA LEU A 357 -9.50 -8.34 4.03
C LEU A 357 -10.40 -8.49 5.26
N ALA A 358 -11.18 -9.56 5.34
CA ALA A 358 -11.98 -9.85 6.52
C ALA A 358 -11.11 -10.04 7.78
N VAL A 359 -9.90 -10.59 7.64
CA VAL A 359 -8.92 -10.66 8.75
C VAL A 359 -8.42 -9.27 9.15
N ILE A 360 -8.03 -8.41 8.19
CA ILE A 360 -7.62 -7.02 8.46
C ILE A 360 -8.70 -6.26 9.25
N ILE A 361 -9.95 -6.37 8.81
CA ILE A 361 -11.09 -5.61 9.36
C ILE A 361 -11.44 -6.00 10.81
N ILE A 362 -10.95 -7.14 11.32
CA ILE A 362 -11.11 -7.50 12.74
C ILE A 362 -10.55 -6.40 13.63
N ASP A 363 -9.33 -5.94 13.30
CA ASP A 363 -8.55 -5.01 14.11
C ASP A 363 -8.54 -3.59 13.48
N ASN A 364 -8.61 -3.50 12.15
CA ASN A 364 -8.50 -2.25 11.39
C ASN A 364 -9.59 -2.09 10.31
N PRO A 365 -10.86 -1.83 10.70
CA PRO A 365 -11.95 -1.61 9.74
C PRO A 365 -11.74 -0.35 8.86
N MET A 366 -10.88 0.58 9.29
CA MET A 366 -10.51 1.78 8.55
C MET A 366 -9.16 1.64 7.84
N CYS A 367 -8.79 0.42 7.43
CA CYS A 367 -7.56 0.13 6.70
C CYS A 367 -7.32 0.94 5.42
N PRO A 368 -8.32 1.56 4.73
CA PRO A 368 -7.99 2.52 3.68
C PRO A 368 -7.17 3.71 4.18
N GLY A 369 -7.18 4.02 5.48
CA GLY A 369 -6.42 5.10 6.12
C GLY A 369 -5.03 4.70 6.64
N THR A 370 -4.60 3.45 6.44
CA THR A 370 -3.31 2.90 6.88
C THR A 370 -2.55 2.29 5.69
N GLY A 371 -1.60 1.40 5.95
CA GLY A 371 -0.82 0.71 4.92
C GLY A 371 0.29 1.55 4.29
N HIS A 372 0.59 1.20 3.04
CA HIS A 372 1.72 1.72 2.28
C HIS A 372 1.76 3.25 2.26
N ARG A 373 2.96 3.79 2.47
CA ARG A 373 3.25 5.23 2.63
C ARG A 373 2.58 5.89 3.85
N ILE A 374 2.00 5.13 4.79
CA ILE A 374 1.41 5.66 6.03
C ILE A 374 2.03 5.08 7.29
N CYS A 375 2.06 3.76 7.44
CA CYS A 375 2.54 3.08 8.64
C CYS A 375 3.78 2.22 8.36
N ASN A 376 4.71 2.13 9.33
CA ASN A 376 5.94 1.33 9.23
C ASN A 376 6.28 0.53 10.52
N GLU A 377 5.46 0.63 11.57
CA GLU A 377 5.79 -0.02 12.86
C GLU A 377 5.82 -1.55 12.77
N CYS A 378 4.96 -2.14 11.95
CA CYS A 378 4.95 -3.58 11.67
C CYS A 378 6.24 -4.05 10.98
N MET A 379 6.79 -3.26 10.05
CA MET A 379 8.08 -3.55 9.39
C MET A 379 9.24 -3.49 10.38
N LYS A 380 9.27 -2.46 11.25
CA LYS A 380 10.28 -2.35 12.31
C LYS A 380 10.20 -3.50 13.31
N GLY A 381 8.99 -3.96 13.62
CA GLY A 381 8.74 -5.11 14.48
C GLY A 381 8.99 -6.47 13.82
N CYS A 382 9.22 -6.53 12.50
CA CYS A 382 9.46 -7.78 11.78
C CYS A 382 10.68 -8.54 12.34
N ILE A 383 10.66 -9.87 12.34
CA ILE A 383 11.77 -10.67 12.88
C ILE A 383 13.09 -10.48 12.10
N TYR A 384 13.01 -10.03 10.84
CA TYR A 384 14.14 -9.66 10.01
C TYR A 384 14.73 -8.31 10.45
N GLN A 385 15.77 -8.40 11.28
CA GLN A 385 16.45 -7.22 11.86
C GLN A 385 17.84 -6.96 11.26
N LYS A 386 18.33 -7.85 10.38
CA LYS A 386 19.66 -7.75 9.72
C LYS A 386 19.57 -7.67 8.20
N THR A 387 18.39 -7.94 7.68
CA THR A 387 18.06 -7.87 6.27
C THR A 387 16.79 -7.04 6.13
N ASP A 388 16.41 -6.73 4.90
CA ASP A 388 15.16 -6.03 4.65
C ASP A 388 13.97 -6.78 5.28
N PRO A 389 13.12 -6.08 6.05
CA PRO A 389 11.91 -6.66 6.61
C PRO A 389 10.89 -6.90 5.50
N VAL A 390 9.88 -7.73 5.79
CA VAL A 390 8.71 -7.86 4.92
C VAL A 390 8.03 -6.49 4.83
N ASN A 391 7.76 -6.02 3.60
CA ASN A 391 6.98 -4.79 3.38
C ASN A 391 5.48 -5.05 3.59
N ILE A 392 5.10 -5.19 4.87
CA ILE A 392 3.73 -5.44 5.32
C ILE A 392 2.74 -4.36 4.85
N PRO A 393 3.07 -3.05 4.89
CA PRO A 393 2.19 -1.99 4.39
C PRO A 393 1.79 -2.15 2.90
N GLU A 394 2.71 -2.59 2.03
CA GLU A 394 2.38 -2.91 0.63
C GLU A 394 1.39 -4.08 0.53
N ILE A 395 1.55 -5.10 1.37
CA ILE A 395 0.64 -6.26 1.39
C ILE A 395 -0.75 -5.85 1.90
N GLU A 396 -0.84 -5.10 3.01
CA GLU A 396 -2.12 -4.61 3.58
C GLU A 396 -2.89 -3.78 2.54
N THR A 397 -2.22 -2.80 1.93
CA THR A 397 -2.81 -1.95 0.89
C THR A 397 -3.22 -2.77 -0.33
N SER A 398 -2.40 -3.75 -0.77
CA SER A 398 -2.73 -4.63 -1.88
C SER A 398 -3.97 -5.47 -1.59
N VAL A 399 -4.14 -6.04 -0.40
CA VAL A 399 -5.36 -6.79 -0.04
C VAL A 399 -6.60 -5.89 -0.16
N LEU A 400 -6.53 -4.65 0.34
CA LEU A 400 -7.61 -3.70 0.19
C LEU A 400 -7.91 -3.40 -1.29
N THR A 401 -6.91 -3.03 -2.08
CA THR A 401 -7.12 -2.64 -3.49
C THR A 401 -7.56 -3.82 -4.34
N ASP A 402 -7.03 -5.01 -4.09
CA ASP A 402 -7.40 -6.24 -4.78
C ASP A 402 -8.88 -6.58 -4.59
N VAL A 403 -9.49 -6.20 -3.45
CA VAL A 403 -10.92 -6.35 -3.22
C VAL A 403 -11.70 -5.16 -3.77
N LEU A 404 -11.25 -3.91 -3.56
CA LEU A 404 -11.93 -2.71 -4.05
C LEU A 404 -12.13 -2.73 -5.57
N PHE A 405 -11.20 -3.32 -6.32
CA PHE A 405 -11.26 -3.42 -7.78
C PHE A 405 -11.93 -4.71 -8.30
N LEU A 406 -12.49 -5.55 -7.43
CA LEU A 406 -13.48 -6.56 -7.86
C LEU A 406 -14.82 -5.87 -8.17
N PRO A 407 -15.70 -6.49 -8.97
CA PRO A 407 -17.07 -6.03 -9.09
C PRO A 407 -17.73 -5.98 -7.70
N TYR A 408 -18.39 -4.87 -7.40
CA TYR A 408 -18.95 -4.55 -6.08
C TYR A 408 -17.93 -4.50 -4.93
N GLY A 409 -16.64 -4.29 -5.23
CA GLY A 409 -15.55 -4.27 -4.26
C GLY A 409 -15.75 -3.27 -3.12
N PHE A 410 -16.24 -2.07 -3.43
CA PHE A 410 -16.63 -1.09 -2.40
C PHE A 410 -17.75 -1.62 -1.48
N GLU A 411 -18.78 -2.26 -2.06
CA GLU A 411 -19.90 -2.83 -1.29
C GLU A 411 -19.44 -3.96 -0.38
N ILE A 412 -18.49 -4.78 -0.85
CA ILE A 412 -17.86 -5.86 -0.08
C ILE A 412 -17.08 -5.28 1.10
N TYR A 413 -16.17 -4.32 0.86
CA TYR A 413 -15.45 -3.63 1.93
C TYR A 413 -16.42 -3.01 2.94
N SER A 414 -17.39 -2.23 2.46
CA SER A 414 -18.37 -1.54 3.29
C SER A 414 -19.21 -2.52 4.13
N LEU A 415 -19.62 -3.65 3.55
CA LEU A 415 -20.30 -4.73 4.26
C LEU A 415 -19.41 -5.33 5.34
N LEU A 416 -18.15 -5.65 5.05
CA LEU A 416 -17.24 -6.24 6.03
C LEU A 416 -17.03 -5.34 7.26
N THR A 417 -17.08 -4.02 7.10
CA THR A 417 -17.02 -3.10 8.27
C THR A 417 -18.21 -3.24 9.22
N ARG A 418 -19.37 -3.71 8.76
CA ARG A 418 -20.61 -3.80 9.54
C ARG A 418 -21.08 -5.23 9.82
N TRP A 419 -20.54 -6.18 9.08
CA TRP A 419 -20.80 -7.60 9.17
C TRP A 419 -19.50 -8.34 8.83
N ASN A 420 -18.88 -8.93 9.84
CA ASN A 420 -17.69 -9.75 9.66
C ASN A 420 -17.75 -10.89 10.69
N PRO A 421 -18.09 -12.13 10.28
CA PRO A 421 -18.24 -13.22 11.21
C PRO A 421 -16.96 -13.52 11.99
N LEU A 422 -15.76 -13.24 11.44
CA LEU A 422 -14.47 -13.44 12.12
C LEU A 422 -14.28 -12.51 13.32
N ASN A 423 -14.97 -11.36 13.36
CA ASN A 423 -14.98 -10.51 14.54
C ASN A 423 -15.93 -11.09 15.59
N VAL A 424 -15.42 -12.04 16.39
CA VAL A 424 -16.23 -12.75 17.41
C VAL A 424 -16.83 -11.82 18.47
N LYS A 425 -16.24 -10.63 18.69
CA LYS A 425 -16.75 -9.62 19.61
C LYS A 425 -17.94 -8.86 19.05
N ARG A 426 -17.90 -8.54 17.75
CA ARG A 426 -18.96 -7.81 17.04
C ARG A 426 -19.14 -8.35 15.62
N PRO A 427 -19.79 -9.51 15.44
CA PRO A 427 -19.94 -10.13 14.12
C PRO A 427 -20.81 -9.32 13.17
N TYR A 428 -21.71 -8.51 13.73
CA TYR A 428 -22.59 -7.60 13.01
C TYR A 428 -22.88 -6.36 13.86
N MET A 429 -23.22 -5.25 13.21
CA MET A 429 -23.57 -4.00 13.87
C MET A 429 -24.85 -4.13 14.72
N LEU A 430 -24.89 -3.45 15.86
CA LEU A 430 -26.07 -3.41 16.73
C LEU A 430 -27.13 -2.39 16.24
N PRO A 431 -28.43 -2.60 16.58
CA PRO A 431 -29.46 -1.59 16.35
C PRO A 431 -29.19 -0.31 17.16
N TYR A 432 -29.74 0.82 16.71
CA TYR A 432 -29.66 2.07 17.44
C TYR A 432 -30.24 1.94 18.85
N ASN A 433 -29.46 2.34 19.86
CA ASN A 433 -29.75 2.14 21.28
C ASN A 433 -30.40 3.37 21.96
N GLY A 434 -30.66 4.45 21.20
CA GLY A 434 -31.23 5.69 21.73
C GLY A 434 -30.22 6.70 22.27
N LYS A 435 -28.91 6.41 22.19
CA LYS A 435 -27.83 7.28 22.68
C LYS A 435 -27.06 7.94 21.55
N ASN A 436 -26.73 9.22 21.71
CA ASN A 436 -26.06 10.02 20.70
C ASN A 436 -24.69 10.50 21.15
N ALA A 437 -23.69 10.42 20.27
CA ALA A 437 -22.34 10.93 20.50
C ALA A 437 -21.99 12.03 19.50
N LEU A 438 -21.41 13.12 20.01
CA LEU A 438 -20.77 14.14 19.19
C LEU A 438 -19.29 13.78 19.03
N VAL A 439 -18.81 13.65 17.80
CA VAL A 439 -17.39 13.41 17.49
C VAL A 439 -16.79 14.68 16.90
N VAL A 440 -15.79 15.23 17.59
CA VAL A 440 -15.14 16.50 17.24
C VAL A 440 -13.86 16.23 16.46
N GLY A 441 -13.84 16.60 15.18
CA GLY A 441 -12.76 16.33 14.23
C GLY A 441 -12.97 15.01 13.49
N LEU A 442 -12.87 15.02 12.17
CA LEU A 442 -13.05 13.86 11.29
C LEU A 442 -11.74 13.44 10.62
N GLY A 443 -10.64 13.56 11.36
CA GLY A 443 -9.37 12.87 11.06
C GLY A 443 -9.39 11.39 11.46
N PRO A 444 -8.24 10.70 11.42
CA PRO A 444 -8.15 9.27 11.70
C PRO A 444 -8.79 8.79 12.99
N ALA A 445 -8.55 9.50 14.10
CA ALA A 445 -9.19 9.16 15.37
C ALA A 445 -10.73 9.33 15.31
N GLY A 446 -11.21 10.38 14.64
CA GLY A 446 -12.63 10.74 14.60
C GLY A 446 -13.47 9.84 13.72
N TYR A 447 -13.04 9.57 12.49
CA TYR A 447 -13.77 8.66 11.61
C TYR A 447 -13.75 7.22 12.15
N THR A 448 -12.65 6.80 12.79
CA THR A 448 -12.52 5.46 13.40
C THR A 448 -13.40 5.34 14.64
N MET A 449 -13.41 6.35 15.51
CA MET A 449 -14.32 6.36 16.66
C MET A 449 -15.79 6.35 16.21
N SER A 450 -16.12 7.13 15.19
CA SER A 450 -17.47 7.15 14.61
C SER A 450 -17.88 5.75 14.15
N HIS A 451 -17.00 5.05 13.43
CA HIS A 451 -17.23 3.68 13.00
C HIS A 451 -17.55 2.74 14.18
N TYR A 452 -16.71 2.68 15.21
CA TYR A 452 -16.92 1.78 16.35
C TYR A 452 -18.20 2.12 17.11
N LEU A 453 -18.49 3.41 17.36
CA LEU A 453 -19.72 3.84 18.02
C LEU A 453 -20.96 3.43 17.22
N LEU A 454 -20.93 3.57 15.89
CA LEU A 454 -22.03 3.16 15.02
C LEU A 454 -22.24 1.64 15.02
N ASN A 455 -21.19 0.83 15.18
CA ASN A 455 -21.31 -0.62 15.30
C ASN A 455 -21.83 -1.07 16.67
N GLU A 456 -21.62 -0.27 17.71
CA GLU A 456 -22.19 -0.45 19.06
C GLU A 456 -23.62 0.14 19.20
N GLY A 457 -24.20 0.65 18.11
CA GLY A 457 -25.58 1.13 18.09
C GLY A 457 -25.78 2.57 18.56
N PHE A 458 -24.73 3.39 18.63
CA PHE A 458 -24.88 4.82 18.91
C PHE A 458 -25.26 5.60 17.65
N GLY A 459 -26.00 6.69 17.84
CA GLY A 459 -26.14 7.75 16.84
C GLY A 459 -24.93 8.65 16.91
N VAL A 460 -24.36 9.04 15.78
CA VAL A 460 -23.13 9.82 15.74
C VAL A 460 -23.31 11.06 14.87
N ALA A 461 -23.02 12.23 15.44
CA ALA A 461 -22.80 13.45 14.69
C ALA A 461 -21.32 13.81 14.73
N GLY A 462 -20.66 13.77 13.58
CA GLY A 462 -19.31 14.30 13.38
C GLY A 462 -19.35 15.79 13.11
N ILE A 463 -18.44 16.56 13.71
CA ILE A 463 -18.21 17.96 13.34
C ILE A 463 -16.74 18.17 12.98
N ASP A 464 -16.46 19.02 12.00
CA ASP A 464 -15.11 19.42 11.65
C ASP A 464 -15.03 20.94 11.48
N GLY A 465 -13.88 21.52 11.83
CA GLY A 465 -13.62 22.94 11.64
C GLY A 465 -13.42 23.29 10.16
N LEU A 466 -12.97 22.33 9.35
CA LEU A 466 -12.87 22.48 7.90
C LEU A 466 -14.24 22.32 7.24
N LYS A 467 -14.40 22.93 6.06
CA LYS A 467 -15.56 22.67 5.20
C LYS A 467 -15.52 21.20 4.78
N LEU A 468 -16.65 20.51 4.92
CA LEU A 468 -16.85 19.19 4.37
C LEU A 468 -17.68 19.33 3.09
N GLU A 469 -17.18 18.82 1.97
CA GLU A 469 -17.98 18.75 0.75
C GLU A 469 -19.00 17.62 0.86
N PRO A 470 -20.27 17.86 0.50
CA PRO A 470 -21.27 16.82 0.46
C PRO A 470 -20.94 15.82 -0.66
N LEU A 471 -21.20 14.54 -0.41
CA LEU A 471 -21.16 13.51 -1.45
C LEU A 471 -22.48 13.51 -2.24
N PRO A 472 -22.47 13.07 -3.51
CA PRO A 472 -23.69 12.90 -4.29
C PRO A 472 -24.69 11.99 -3.59
N VAL A 473 -25.96 12.38 -3.55
CA VAL A 473 -27.02 11.68 -2.80
C VAL A 473 -27.29 10.28 -3.34
N GLU A 474 -27.11 10.09 -4.64
CA GLU A 474 -27.18 8.79 -5.31
C GLU A 474 -26.13 7.82 -4.75
N LEU A 475 -24.96 8.30 -4.30
CA LEU A 475 -23.94 7.46 -3.70
C LEU A 475 -24.21 7.21 -2.23
N THR A 476 -24.75 8.17 -1.47
CA THR A 476 -24.96 8.01 -0.02
C THR A 476 -26.30 7.39 0.36
N GLY A 477 -27.31 7.54 -0.51
CA GLY A 477 -28.71 7.36 -0.15
C GLY A 477 -29.21 8.48 0.78
N ASP A 478 -30.47 8.36 1.18
CA ASP A 478 -31.14 9.20 2.17
C ASP A 478 -32.18 8.40 2.98
N ALA A 479 -33.08 9.08 3.69
CA ALA A 479 -34.09 8.43 4.52
C ALA A 479 -35.14 7.62 3.73
N ASN A 480 -35.31 7.91 2.43
CA ASN A 480 -36.33 7.31 1.57
C ASN A 480 -35.73 6.49 0.42
N THR A 481 -34.45 6.67 0.13
CA THR A 481 -33.74 6.12 -1.03
C THR A 481 -32.47 5.43 -0.58
N LEU A 482 -32.29 4.16 -0.96
CA LEU A 482 -31.05 3.45 -0.72
C LEU A 482 -29.92 4.02 -1.58
N PRO A 483 -28.66 3.93 -1.12
CA PRO A 483 -27.51 4.25 -1.97
C PRO A 483 -27.50 3.37 -3.23
N MET A 484 -27.03 3.92 -4.34
CA MET A 484 -26.76 3.15 -5.55
C MET A 484 -25.59 2.19 -5.30
N PRO A 485 -25.74 0.89 -5.61
CA PRO A 485 -24.63 -0.05 -5.57
C PRO A 485 -23.51 0.39 -6.51
N ILE A 486 -22.27 0.41 -6.02
CA ILE A 486 -21.09 0.72 -6.84
C ILE A 486 -20.59 -0.58 -7.46
N VAL A 487 -20.75 -0.71 -8.79
CA VAL A 487 -20.32 -1.90 -9.53
C VAL A 487 -18.80 -1.92 -9.69
N ASP A 488 -18.20 -0.82 -10.11
CA ASP A 488 -16.75 -0.68 -10.25
C ASP A 488 -16.27 0.54 -9.46
N PHE A 489 -15.32 0.35 -8.54
CA PHE A 489 -14.78 1.46 -7.76
C PHE A 489 -13.94 2.43 -8.62
N ASN A 490 -13.43 1.97 -9.77
CA ASN A 490 -12.69 2.84 -10.70
C ASN A 490 -13.54 4.01 -11.21
N ASP A 491 -14.87 3.88 -11.25
CA ASP A 491 -15.79 4.97 -11.62
C ASP A 491 -15.74 6.16 -10.63
N LEU A 492 -15.25 5.93 -9.41
CA LEU A 492 -15.09 6.93 -8.36
C LEU A 492 -13.63 7.33 -8.12
N TYR A 493 -12.69 6.71 -8.83
CA TYR A 493 -11.26 6.95 -8.68
C TYR A 493 -10.85 8.16 -9.52
N GLU A 494 -10.17 9.12 -8.90
CA GLU A 494 -9.77 10.37 -9.56
C GLU A 494 -8.25 10.57 -9.44
N ASP A 495 -7.63 11.15 -10.47
CA ASP A 495 -6.28 11.69 -10.34
C ASP A 495 -6.25 12.73 -9.20
N LEU A 496 -5.23 12.67 -8.36
CA LEU A 496 -5.17 13.49 -7.14
C LEU A 496 -5.16 15.01 -7.42
N ASP A 497 -4.60 15.43 -8.56
CA ASP A 497 -4.58 16.83 -9.00
C ASP A 497 -5.97 17.32 -9.49
N LYS A 498 -6.86 16.40 -9.87
CA LYS A 498 -8.23 16.69 -10.32
C LYS A 498 -9.26 16.55 -9.20
N ARG A 499 -9.09 15.56 -8.30
CA ARG A 499 -10.01 15.20 -7.21
C ARG A 499 -10.56 16.40 -6.43
N ILE A 500 -11.86 16.44 -6.19
CA ILE A 500 -12.47 17.46 -5.31
C ILE A 500 -11.93 17.30 -3.88
N LEU A 501 -11.52 18.42 -3.28
CA LEU A 501 -11.00 18.45 -1.91
C LEU A 501 -12.17 18.36 -0.94
N ALA A 502 -12.39 17.19 -0.36
CA ALA A 502 -13.59 16.91 0.43
C ALA A 502 -13.53 17.52 1.83
N GLY A 503 -12.33 17.86 2.32
CA GLY A 503 -12.09 18.33 3.69
C GLY A 503 -12.24 17.27 4.79
N PHE A 504 -12.76 16.09 4.44
CA PHE A 504 -12.85 14.91 5.30
C PHE A 504 -11.50 14.18 5.39
N GLY A 505 -11.09 13.73 6.58
CA GLY A 505 -9.86 12.95 6.78
C GLY A 505 -8.77 13.67 7.59
N GLY A 506 -8.97 14.95 7.95
CA GLY A 506 -8.01 15.71 8.75
C GLY A 506 -6.63 15.79 8.08
N VAL A 507 -5.55 15.50 8.82
CA VAL A 507 -4.17 15.54 8.29
C VAL A 507 -3.98 14.63 7.06
N ALA A 508 -4.76 13.56 6.91
CA ALA A 508 -4.69 12.71 5.73
C ALA A 508 -5.14 13.45 4.44
N GLU A 509 -6.07 14.41 4.55
CA GLU A 509 -6.54 15.21 3.42
C GLU A 509 -5.62 16.42 3.17
N TYR A 510 -5.27 17.18 4.22
CA TYR A 510 -4.59 18.48 4.08
C TYR A 510 -3.08 18.47 4.37
N GLY A 511 -2.56 17.41 4.99
CA GLY A 511 -1.17 17.33 5.43
C GLY A 511 -0.36 16.33 4.62
N ILE A 512 -0.83 15.08 4.55
CA ILE A 512 -0.20 14.04 3.73
C ILE A 512 -0.35 14.42 2.26
N THR A 513 0.73 14.31 1.51
CA THR A 513 0.88 14.82 0.15
C THR A 513 0.49 13.76 -0.89
N VAL A 514 0.85 13.98 -2.15
CA VAL A 514 0.60 13.06 -3.26
C VAL A 514 1.40 11.76 -3.20
N ARG A 515 2.19 11.57 -2.13
CA ARG A 515 2.84 10.31 -1.82
C ARG A 515 1.86 9.22 -1.36
N TRP A 516 0.63 9.58 -1.02
CA TRP A 516 -0.41 8.64 -0.61
C TRP A 516 -1.70 8.90 -1.38
N ASP A 517 -2.40 7.81 -1.70
CA ASP A 517 -3.59 7.84 -2.53
C ASP A 517 -4.84 8.30 -1.76
N LYS A 518 -5.17 9.58 -1.91
CA LYS A 518 -6.30 10.23 -1.23
C LYS A 518 -7.67 9.75 -1.72
N ASN A 519 -7.75 8.89 -2.75
CA ASN A 519 -9.00 8.23 -3.10
C ASN A 519 -9.51 7.34 -1.96
N PHE A 520 -8.62 6.81 -1.11
CA PHE A 520 -9.01 6.00 0.04
C PHE A 520 -9.80 6.78 1.11
N LEU A 521 -9.62 8.10 1.20
CA LEU A 521 -10.49 8.93 2.05
C LEU A 521 -11.94 8.92 1.58
N LYS A 522 -12.18 8.83 0.26
CA LYS A 522 -13.54 8.72 -0.29
C LYS A 522 -14.19 7.40 0.12
N VAL A 523 -13.42 6.31 0.16
CA VAL A 523 -13.89 4.99 0.63
C VAL A 523 -14.41 5.08 2.06
N ILE A 524 -13.63 5.67 2.97
CA ILE A 524 -14.02 5.84 4.38
C ILE A 524 -15.21 6.79 4.51
N TYR A 525 -15.15 7.94 3.82
CA TYR A 525 -16.19 8.95 3.91
C TYR A 525 -17.54 8.40 3.45
N LEU A 526 -17.56 7.73 2.30
CA LEU A 526 -18.77 7.12 1.75
C LEU A 526 -19.30 6.00 2.65
N THR A 527 -18.41 5.16 3.20
CA THR A 527 -18.78 4.09 4.14
C THR A 527 -19.51 4.63 5.37
N LEU A 528 -19.05 5.75 5.93
CA LEU A 528 -19.72 6.40 7.06
C LEU A 528 -21.01 7.13 6.64
N GLN A 529 -21.02 7.85 5.51
CA GLN A 529 -22.23 8.56 5.05
C GLN A 529 -23.40 7.63 4.75
N ARG A 530 -23.12 6.38 4.36
CA ARG A 530 -24.14 5.35 4.13
C ARG A 530 -24.74 4.75 5.41
N ARG A 531 -24.31 5.21 6.59
CA ARG A 531 -24.84 4.76 7.89
C ARG A 531 -26.03 5.63 8.27
N ALA A 532 -27.21 5.02 8.40
CA ALA A 532 -28.44 5.73 8.73
C ALA A 532 -28.32 6.64 9.98
N ALA A 533 -27.57 6.18 10.98
CA ALA A 533 -27.34 6.87 12.26
C ALA A 533 -26.11 7.79 12.31
N PHE A 534 -25.46 8.08 11.17
CA PHE A 534 -24.32 8.99 11.08
C PHE A 534 -24.66 10.27 10.33
N ARG A 535 -24.20 11.42 10.82
CA ARG A 535 -24.19 12.70 10.09
C ARG A 535 -22.87 13.41 10.32
N SER A 536 -22.42 14.20 9.35
CA SER A 536 -21.20 15.02 9.50
C SER A 536 -21.43 16.47 9.08
N TYR A 537 -20.84 17.41 9.80
CA TYR A 537 -20.98 18.84 9.54
C TYR A 537 -19.62 19.54 9.52
N GLY A 538 -19.30 20.20 8.42
CA GLY A 538 -18.08 21.00 8.29
C GLY A 538 -18.28 22.48 8.65
N GLY A 539 -17.19 23.20 8.87
CA GLY A 539 -17.19 24.62 9.25
C GLY A 539 -17.69 24.87 10.67
N VAL A 540 -17.70 23.84 11.52
CA VAL A 540 -18.20 23.91 12.90
C VAL A 540 -17.03 23.77 13.85
N ARG A 541 -16.66 24.89 14.50
CA ARG A 541 -15.55 24.90 15.46
C ARG A 541 -16.04 24.59 16.86
N PHE A 542 -15.61 23.45 17.41
CA PHE A 542 -15.87 23.11 18.81
C PHE A 542 -15.14 24.09 19.75
N GLY A 543 -15.84 24.55 20.79
CA GLY A 543 -15.40 25.63 21.68
C GLY A 543 -15.61 27.05 21.13
N GLY A 544 -16.13 27.18 19.90
CA GLY A 544 -16.46 28.47 19.27
C GLY A 544 -17.90 28.51 18.74
N THR A 545 -18.15 27.80 17.63
CA THR A 545 -19.49 27.68 17.02
C THR A 545 -20.43 26.86 17.89
N ILE A 546 -19.91 25.80 18.51
CA ILE A 546 -20.65 24.92 19.43
C ILE A 546 -19.80 24.72 20.69
N THR A 547 -20.42 24.91 21.86
CA THR A 547 -19.79 24.67 23.17
C THR A 547 -20.14 23.30 23.74
N ILE A 548 -19.50 22.91 24.84
CA ILE A 548 -19.84 21.68 25.56
C ILE A 548 -21.29 21.73 26.04
N GLU A 549 -21.73 22.88 26.58
CA GLU A 549 -23.07 23.11 27.09
C GLU A 549 -24.13 23.04 25.98
N ASP A 550 -23.81 23.56 24.78
CA ASP A 550 -24.71 23.46 23.64
C ASP A 550 -24.86 22.02 23.16
N ALA A 551 -23.77 21.24 23.15
CA ALA A 551 -23.83 19.81 22.80
C ALA A 551 -24.78 19.05 23.76
N TRP A 552 -24.69 19.29 25.06
CA TRP A 552 -25.63 18.68 26.02
C TRP A 552 -27.07 19.11 25.81
N LYS A 553 -27.33 20.40 25.52
CA LYS A 553 -28.68 20.89 25.20
C LYS A 553 -29.25 20.31 23.91
N LEU A 554 -28.41 20.00 22.93
CA LEU A 554 -28.79 19.34 21.68
C LEU A 554 -29.10 17.84 21.86
N GLY A 555 -28.91 17.30 23.07
CA GLY A 555 -29.27 15.92 23.40
C GLY A 555 -28.19 14.88 23.09
N PHE A 556 -26.92 15.30 22.99
CA PHE A 556 -25.81 14.35 22.99
C PHE A 556 -25.58 13.79 24.40
N ASP A 557 -25.27 12.50 24.50
CA ASP A 557 -24.93 11.83 25.75
C ASP A 557 -23.41 11.79 25.99
N HIS A 558 -22.62 11.84 24.91
CA HIS A 558 -21.17 11.78 24.94
C HIS A 558 -20.53 12.76 23.95
N ILE A 559 -19.33 13.22 24.28
CA ILE A 559 -18.48 14.03 23.39
C ILE A 559 -17.12 13.32 23.27
N CYS A 560 -16.73 12.98 22.05
CA CYS A 560 -15.39 12.52 21.71
C CYS A 560 -14.57 13.68 21.13
N ILE A 561 -13.45 14.02 21.77
CA ILE A 561 -12.53 15.06 21.27
C ILE A 561 -11.43 14.39 20.45
N ALA A 562 -11.52 14.52 19.12
CA ALA A 562 -10.58 13.99 18.14
C ALA A 562 -10.03 15.09 17.22
N SER A 563 -9.86 16.31 17.75
CA SER A 563 -9.50 17.53 16.99
C SER A 563 -8.05 17.57 16.50
N GLY A 564 -7.23 16.59 16.83
CA GLY A 564 -5.82 16.53 16.47
C GLY A 564 -4.95 17.61 17.14
N ALA A 565 -3.73 17.77 16.63
CA ALA A 565 -2.72 18.71 17.13
C ALA A 565 -2.35 19.75 16.05
N GLY A 566 -3.29 20.61 15.68
CA GLY A 566 -3.14 21.56 14.58
C GLY A 566 -2.36 22.85 14.88
N GLN A 567 -1.87 23.05 16.11
CA GLN A 567 -1.12 24.26 16.47
C GLN A 567 0.32 24.18 15.92
N PRO A 568 0.76 25.14 15.08
CA PRO A 568 2.11 25.11 14.53
C PRO A 568 3.17 25.43 15.59
N THR A 569 4.31 24.75 15.50
CA THR A 569 5.51 25.11 16.27
C THR A 569 6.15 26.35 15.66
N VAL A 570 6.23 27.42 16.45
CA VAL A 570 6.86 28.67 16.04
C VAL A 570 8.31 28.67 16.51
N ILE A 571 9.26 28.66 15.57
CA ILE A 571 10.69 28.85 15.89
C ILE A 571 10.95 30.31 16.29
N ASP A 572 11.82 30.49 17.28
CA ASP A 572 12.26 31.81 17.74
C ASP A 572 13.29 32.38 16.74
N LEU A 573 12.78 33.12 15.76
CA LEU A 573 13.54 33.76 14.71
C LEU A 573 13.14 35.23 14.65
N LYS A 574 14.12 36.12 14.54
CA LYS A 574 13.83 37.54 14.31
C LYS A 574 13.03 37.71 13.02
N ASN A 575 12.03 38.57 13.07
CA ASN A 575 11.19 38.88 11.91
C ASN A 575 10.42 37.67 11.32
N ASN A 576 9.99 36.71 12.14
CA ASN A 576 9.25 35.50 11.76
C ASN A 576 7.91 35.72 11.01
N LEU A 577 7.50 36.98 10.81
CA LEU A 577 6.30 37.40 10.07
C LEU A 577 6.65 38.16 8.77
N MET A 578 7.92 38.21 8.37
CA MET A 578 8.32 38.78 7.09
C MET A 578 7.69 38.04 5.92
N ARG A 579 7.44 38.77 4.84
CA ARG A 579 6.98 38.20 3.57
C ARG A 579 7.96 37.11 3.11
N GLY A 580 7.41 35.95 2.72
CA GLY A 580 8.18 34.77 2.34
C GLY A 580 8.38 33.75 3.46
N ILE A 581 8.25 34.13 4.74
CA ILE A 581 8.27 33.17 5.86
C ILE A 581 6.86 32.59 6.06
N ARG A 582 6.75 31.26 6.05
CA ARG A 582 5.49 30.53 6.30
C ARG A 582 5.72 29.36 7.23
N LYS A 583 4.69 28.95 7.96
CA LYS A 583 4.70 27.67 8.68
C LYS A 583 4.41 26.55 7.69
N ALA A 584 5.06 25.41 7.87
CA ALA A 584 4.89 24.25 7.00
C ALA A 584 3.42 23.78 6.96
N SER A 585 2.74 23.76 8.11
CA SER A 585 1.30 23.49 8.21
C SER A 585 0.48 24.45 7.33
N ASP A 586 0.77 25.75 7.40
CA ASP A 586 0.01 26.75 6.67
C ASP A 586 0.26 26.64 5.16
N PHE A 587 1.50 26.34 4.75
CA PHE A 587 1.84 26.09 3.35
C PHE A 587 1.12 24.87 2.80
N LEU A 588 1.26 23.70 3.46
CA LEU A 588 0.63 22.45 3.02
C LEU A 588 -0.89 22.56 3.02
N MET A 589 -1.49 23.10 4.09
CA MET A 589 -2.93 23.31 4.15
C MET A 589 -3.42 24.27 3.06
N ALA A 590 -2.72 25.38 2.82
CA ALA A 590 -3.09 26.31 1.76
C ALA A 590 -2.98 25.66 0.38
N LEU A 591 -1.88 24.96 0.10
CA LEU A 591 -1.67 24.28 -1.18
C LEU A 591 -2.77 23.24 -1.44
N GLN A 592 -3.00 22.38 -0.44
CA GLN A 592 -3.90 21.24 -0.54
C GLN A 592 -5.37 21.67 -0.47
N LEU A 593 -5.82 22.45 0.53
CA LEU A 593 -7.25 22.76 0.73
C LEU A 593 -7.79 23.87 -0.17
N THR A 594 -6.97 24.83 -0.61
CA THR A 594 -7.43 25.87 -1.56
C THR A 594 -7.32 25.41 -3.02
N GLY A 595 -6.66 24.28 -3.25
CA GLY A 595 -6.33 23.79 -4.58
C GLY A 595 -5.43 24.77 -5.34
N ALA A 596 -4.46 25.40 -4.69
CA ALA A 596 -3.62 26.44 -5.31
C ALA A 596 -2.91 25.94 -6.58
N ALA A 597 -2.52 24.67 -6.60
CA ALA A 597 -1.92 24.00 -7.74
C ALA A 597 -2.90 23.76 -8.91
N LYS A 598 -4.21 23.77 -8.69
CA LYS A 598 -5.19 23.49 -9.75
C LYS A 598 -5.26 24.67 -10.73
N SER A 599 -5.25 24.36 -12.02
CA SER A 599 -5.42 25.35 -13.09
C SER A 599 -6.75 26.12 -12.96
N SER A 600 -7.80 25.41 -12.56
CA SER A 600 -9.16 25.94 -12.35
C SER A 600 -9.32 26.79 -11.08
N SER A 601 -8.39 26.73 -10.11
CA SER A 601 -8.51 27.49 -8.86
C SER A 601 -7.96 28.90 -8.99
N LEU A 602 -8.70 29.91 -8.51
CA LEU A 602 -8.21 31.28 -8.40
C LEU A 602 -7.30 31.51 -7.18
N ALA A 603 -7.17 30.51 -6.28
CA ALA A 603 -6.29 30.61 -5.12
C ALA A 603 -4.85 30.91 -5.56
N ASN A 604 -4.21 31.84 -4.85
CA ASN A 604 -2.82 32.19 -5.03
C ASN A 604 -2.05 31.89 -3.74
N LEU A 605 -1.13 30.93 -3.83
CA LEU A 605 -0.13 30.67 -2.82
C LEU A 605 1.20 31.09 -3.41
N GLN A 606 1.65 32.31 -3.17
CA GLN A 606 2.90 32.78 -3.78
C GLN A 606 4.13 32.18 -3.07
N VAL A 607 5.02 31.59 -3.86
CA VAL A 607 6.38 31.15 -3.49
C VAL A 607 7.41 31.65 -4.50
N ARG A 608 8.66 31.82 -4.06
CA ARG A 608 9.81 32.25 -4.88
C ARG A 608 10.99 31.31 -4.62
N LEU A 609 11.94 31.24 -5.55
CA LEU A 609 13.18 30.46 -5.42
C LEU A 609 14.42 31.39 -5.33
N PRO A 610 15.51 30.96 -4.68
CA PRO A 610 15.67 29.71 -3.91
C PRO A 610 14.79 29.67 -2.66
N ALA A 611 14.47 28.47 -2.17
CA ALA A 611 13.67 28.29 -0.97
C ALA A 611 14.29 27.33 0.05
N GLY A 612 14.05 27.62 1.33
CA GLY A 612 14.53 26.83 2.46
C GLY A 612 13.40 26.31 3.35
N VAL A 613 13.48 25.05 3.76
CA VAL A 613 12.54 24.41 4.70
C VAL A 613 13.28 24.02 5.96
N ILE A 614 12.81 24.43 7.14
CA ILE A 614 13.49 24.14 8.42
C ILE A 614 12.76 23.01 9.14
N GLY A 615 13.43 21.86 9.33
CA GLY A 615 12.88 20.72 10.06
C GLY A 615 13.54 19.40 9.69
N GLY A 616 13.18 18.32 10.39
CA GLY A 616 13.69 16.96 10.13
C GLY A 616 12.64 15.86 10.30
N GLY A 617 11.36 16.24 10.31
CA GLY A 617 10.22 15.31 10.33
C GLY A 617 9.56 15.22 8.95
N LEU A 618 8.57 14.34 8.81
CA LEU A 618 7.83 14.14 7.55
C LEU A 618 7.21 15.43 7.01
N THR A 619 6.66 16.29 7.87
CA THR A 619 6.12 17.60 7.46
C THR A 619 7.14 18.46 6.73
N ALA A 620 8.43 18.40 7.09
CA ALA A 620 9.48 19.15 6.41
C ALA A 620 9.81 18.52 5.05
N MET A 621 9.88 17.19 4.98
CA MET A 621 10.08 16.45 3.73
C MET A 621 8.96 16.73 2.73
N ASP A 622 7.70 16.58 3.17
CA ASP A 622 6.49 16.89 2.41
C ASP A 622 6.48 18.35 1.94
N THR A 623 6.84 19.30 2.81
CA THR A 623 6.91 20.72 2.42
C THR A 623 7.96 20.97 1.34
N ALA A 624 9.14 20.34 1.44
CA ALA A 624 10.22 20.53 0.48
C ALA A 624 9.87 19.96 -0.90
N THR A 625 9.35 18.73 -0.95
CA THR A 625 8.98 18.07 -2.21
C THR A 625 7.79 18.76 -2.88
N GLU A 626 6.76 19.15 -2.11
CA GLU A 626 5.61 19.88 -2.64
C GLU A 626 5.98 21.28 -3.13
N LEU A 627 6.88 21.99 -2.44
CA LEU A 627 7.36 23.30 -2.88
C LEU A 627 8.11 23.22 -4.20
N MET A 628 8.98 22.21 -4.35
CA MET A 628 9.72 21.95 -5.58
C MET A 628 8.78 21.66 -6.76
N ALA A 629 7.74 20.84 -6.55
CA ALA A 629 6.74 20.53 -7.57
C ALA A 629 5.76 21.68 -7.85
N TYR A 630 5.46 22.52 -6.85
CA TYR A 630 4.50 23.61 -6.96
C TYR A 630 5.04 24.79 -7.78
N TYR A 631 6.34 25.09 -7.70
CA TYR A 631 6.91 26.27 -8.34
C TYR A 631 6.69 26.30 -9.87
N PRO A 632 7.01 25.23 -10.64
CA PRO A 632 6.70 25.16 -12.07
C PRO A 632 5.22 25.43 -12.38
N VAL A 633 4.32 24.78 -11.64
CA VAL A 633 2.86 24.93 -11.80
C VAL A 633 2.41 26.37 -11.56
N GLN A 634 2.96 27.02 -10.53
CA GLN A 634 2.65 28.41 -10.20
C GLN A 634 3.05 29.36 -11.33
N VAL A 635 4.29 29.30 -11.80
CA VAL A 635 4.80 30.25 -12.81
C VAL A 635 4.15 30.06 -14.17
N GLU A 636 3.88 28.81 -14.56
CA GLU A 636 3.12 28.48 -15.77
C GLU A 636 1.69 29.03 -15.72
N LYS A 637 1.00 28.82 -14.59
CA LYS A 637 -0.36 29.34 -14.36
C LYS A 637 -0.41 30.87 -14.39
N ILE A 638 0.60 31.54 -13.83
CA ILE A 638 0.71 33.01 -13.85
C ILE A 638 0.97 33.51 -15.27
N LYS A 639 1.88 32.89 -16.01
CA LYS A 639 2.17 33.23 -17.41
C LYS A 639 0.92 33.12 -18.28
N HIS A 640 0.21 32.00 -18.20
CA HIS A 640 -1.03 31.78 -18.94
C HIS A 640 -2.09 32.86 -18.64
N ARG A 641 -2.29 33.20 -17.37
CA ARG A 641 -3.25 34.23 -16.96
C ARG A 641 -2.84 35.62 -17.42
N TYR A 642 -1.55 35.96 -17.31
CA TYR A 642 -1.02 37.23 -17.77
C TYR A 642 -1.22 37.38 -19.28
N ASP A 643 -0.87 36.36 -20.08
CA ASP A 643 -1.06 36.38 -21.54
C ASP A 643 -2.53 36.56 -21.90
N THR A 644 -3.42 35.85 -21.20
CA THR A 644 -4.88 35.97 -21.39
C THR A 644 -5.36 37.40 -21.12
N LEU A 645 -4.93 38.00 -20.00
CA LEU A 645 -5.31 39.37 -19.64
C LEU A 645 -4.73 40.40 -20.61
N VAL A 646 -3.48 40.21 -21.05
CA VAL A 646 -2.82 41.09 -22.03
C VAL A 646 -3.52 41.02 -23.38
N ALA A 647 -3.94 39.84 -23.83
CA ALA A 647 -4.70 39.69 -25.07
C ALA A 647 -6.03 40.47 -25.05
N ILE A 648 -6.68 40.58 -23.88
CA ILE A 648 -7.97 41.28 -23.73
C ILE A 648 -7.79 42.79 -23.48
N HIS A 649 -6.82 43.18 -22.63
CA HIS A 649 -6.73 44.53 -22.09
C HIS A 649 -5.52 45.33 -22.57
N GLY A 650 -4.52 44.68 -23.16
CA GLY A 650 -3.23 45.27 -23.51
C GLY A 650 -2.26 45.36 -22.32
N VAL A 651 -0.96 45.36 -22.62
CA VAL A 651 0.12 45.30 -21.63
C VAL A 651 0.04 46.44 -20.60
N ASP A 652 -0.12 47.68 -21.07
CA ASP A 652 -0.11 48.86 -20.19
C ASP A 652 -1.22 48.82 -19.14
N LYS A 653 -2.43 48.40 -19.52
CA LYS A 653 -3.58 48.32 -18.61
C LYS A 653 -3.42 47.20 -17.57
N VAL A 654 -2.75 46.11 -17.93
CA VAL A 654 -2.48 45.01 -16.99
C VAL A 654 -1.39 45.43 -16.03
N ARG A 655 -0.27 45.98 -16.53
CA ARG A 655 0.91 46.32 -15.72
C ARG A 655 0.71 47.49 -14.76
N THR A 656 -0.11 48.47 -15.12
CA THR A 656 -0.42 49.63 -14.24
C THR A 656 -1.11 49.27 -12.93
N ARG A 657 -1.57 48.02 -12.76
CA ARG A 657 -2.17 47.51 -11.53
C ARG A 657 -1.17 46.99 -10.51
N TYR A 658 0.09 46.82 -10.88
CA TYR A 658 1.13 46.24 -10.03
C TYR A 658 2.03 47.35 -9.48
N ASP A 659 2.42 47.23 -8.22
CA ASP A 659 3.47 48.09 -7.65
C ASP A 659 4.88 47.66 -8.13
N GLN A 660 5.93 48.34 -7.63
CA GLN A 660 7.30 48.05 -8.02
C GLN A 660 7.75 46.63 -7.61
N GLU A 661 7.40 46.19 -6.40
CA GLU A 661 7.78 44.87 -5.89
C GLU A 661 7.03 43.78 -6.65
N GLU A 662 5.74 43.96 -6.84
CA GLU A 662 4.91 43.01 -7.58
C GLU A 662 5.31 42.92 -9.06
N SER A 663 5.73 44.04 -9.67
CA SER A 663 6.25 44.05 -11.05
C SER A 663 7.53 43.23 -11.19
N LEU A 664 8.46 43.34 -10.23
CA LEU A 664 9.69 42.54 -10.23
C LEU A 664 9.39 41.04 -10.08
N ILE A 665 8.45 40.69 -9.21
CA ILE A 665 8.02 39.30 -9.01
C ILE A 665 7.30 38.77 -10.26
N LEU A 666 6.45 39.58 -10.87
CA LEU A 666 5.77 39.23 -12.10
C LEU A 666 6.78 38.98 -13.22
N ASP A 667 7.78 39.84 -13.39
CA ASP A 667 8.82 39.66 -14.43
C ASP A 667 9.62 38.37 -14.23
N GLU A 668 10.01 38.05 -12.99
CA GLU A 668 10.62 36.76 -12.62
C GLU A 668 9.71 35.59 -13.04
N PHE A 669 8.44 35.61 -12.63
CA PHE A 669 7.50 34.53 -12.91
C PHE A 669 7.16 34.39 -14.39
N LEU A 670 7.10 35.48 -15.14
CA LEU A 670 6.87 35.43 -16.58
C LEU A 670 8.07 34.83 -17.31
N ALA A 671 9.30 35.17 -16.89
CA ALA A 671 10.51 34.58 -17.45
C ALA A 671 10.60 33.08 -17.14
N HIS A 672 10.36 32.68 -15.89
CA HIS A 672 10.39 31.28 -15.49
C HIS A 672 9.24 30.48 -16.12
N GLY A 673 8.03 31.04 -16.17
CA GLY A 673 6.88 30.43 -16.83
C GLY A 673 7.11 30.18 -18.32
N ALA A 674 7.80 31.09 -19.02
CA ALA A 674 8.20 30.87 -20.41
C ALA A 674 9.20 29.70 -20.55
N ALA A 675 10.15 29.55 -19.63
CA ALA A 675 11.09 28.43 -19.62
C ALA A 675 10.40 27.08 -19.35
N ILE A 676 9.42 27.05 -18.44
CA ILE A 676 8.60 25.85 -18.17
C ILE A 676 7.81 25.43 -19.42
N ILE A 677 7.17 26.39 -20.11
CA ILE A 677 6.43 26.11 -21.34
C ILE A 677 7.37 25.57 -22.43
N ALA A 678 8.55 26.18 -22.59
CA ALA A 678 9.54 25.72 -23.56
C ALA A 678 10.03 24.28 -23.27
N GLU A 679 10.18 23.91 -22.00
CA GLU A 679 10.52 22.54 -21.61
C GLU A 679 9.40 21.55 -21.95
N ARG A 680 8.14 21.92 -21.71
CA ARG A 680 7.00 21.09 -22.11
C ARG A 680 6.97 20.88 -23.63
N GLU A 681 7.19 21.93 -24.41
CA GLU A 681 7.22 21.86 -25.88
C GLU A 681 8.37 20.96 -26.36
N ARG A 682 9.55 21.08 -25.74
CA ARG A 682 10.72 20.24 -26.03
C ARG A 682 10.46 18.77 -25.71
N ALA A 683 9.93 18.48 -24.51
CA ALA A 683 9.62 17.12 -24.06
C ALA A 683 8.57 16.46 -24.96
N ALA A 684 7.50 17.18 -25.31
CA ALA A 684 6.49 16.72 -26.24
C ALA A 684 7.06 16.46 -27.65
N ALA A 685 8.00 17.27 -28.13
CA ALA A 685 8.67 17.04 -29.41
C ALA A 685 9.61 15.81 -29.40
N ALA A 686 10.06 15.39 -28.22
CA ALA A 686 10.94 14.24 -28.00
C ALA A 686 10.20 12.97 -27.53
N ASP A 687 8.88 13.02 -27.35
CA ASP A 687 8.04 11.94 -26.82
C ASP A 687 8.52 11.43 -25.44
N GLU A 688 8.85 12.36 -24.55
CA GLU A 688 9.26 12.07 -23.18
C GLU A 688 8.57 12.97 -22.15
N ASP A 689 8.68 12.60 -20.87
CA ASP A 689 8.20 13.43 -19.76
C ASP A 689 9.09 14.67 -19.56
N PRO A 690 8.50 15.85 -19.25
CA PRO A 690 9.24 17.08 -19.04
C PRO A 690 10.14 17.00 -17.81
N ASP A 691 11.35 17.56 -17.91
CA ASP A 691 12.31 17.62 -16.82
C ASP A 691 12.48 19.04 -16.27
N PHE A 692 11.71 19.36 -15.24
CA PHE A 692 11.76 20.68 -14.60
C PHE A 692 12.87 20.83 -13.57
N GLN A 693 13.51 19.74 -13.14
CA GLN A 693 14.49 19.79 -12.06
C GLN A 693 15.72 20.64 -12.42
N PRO A 694 16.33 20.54 -13.61
CA PRO A 694 17.43 21.41 -14.02
C PRO A 694 17.08 22.91 -13.96
N LEU A 695 15.85 23.28 -14.35
CA LEU A 695 15.38 24.65 -14.29
C LEU A 695 15.23 25.14 -12.84
N VAL A 696 14.59 24.34 -11.99
CA VAL A 696 14.43 24.65 -10.56
C VAL A 696 15.78 24.78 -9.86
N LEU A 697 16.74 23.93 -10.18
CA LEU A 697 18.11 24.01 -9.66
C LEU A 697 18.85 25.26 -10.15
N ALA A 698 18.67 25.66 -11.42
CA ALA A 698 19.23 26.90 -11.95
C ALA A 698 18.67 28.16 -11.27
N TRP A 699 17.47 28.08 -10.70
CA TRP A 699 16.86 29.12 -9.86
C TRP A 699 17.19 28.97 -8.36
N GLY A 700 18.14 28.10 -8.02
CA GLY A 700 18.68 27.90 -6.68
C GLY A 700 18.03 26.75 -5.88
N GLY A 701 16.97 26.13 -6.40
CA GLY A 701 16.37 24.90 -5.86
C GLY A 701 15.67 25.06 -4.50
N VAL A 702 15.36 23.90 -3.90
CA VAL A 702 14.75 23.79 -2.57
C VAL A 702 15.68 22.98 -1.67
N THR A 703 16.03 23.55 -0.51
CA THR A 703 16.88 22.90 0.48
C THR A 703 16.16 22.77 1.81
N LEU A 704 16.16 21.56 2.36
CA LEU A 704 15.72 21.29 3.73
C LEU A 704 16.93 21.40 4.66
N PHE A 705 16.79 22.21 5.70
CA PHE A 705 17.81 22.49 6.71
C PHE A 705 17.44 21.81 8.03
N TYR A 706 18.35 20.97 8.53
CA TYR A 706 18.23 20.34 9.82
C TYR A 706 19.41 20.67 10.74
N ARG A 707 19.10 21.01 11.99
CA ARG A 707 20.07 21.51 12.98
C ARG A 707 21.10 20.50 13.48
N LYS A 708 20.86 19.20 13.28
CA LYS A 708 21.76 18.08 13.66
C LYS A 708 22.12 17.30 12.40
N GLY A 709 22.81 16.16 12.53
CA GLY A 709 22.97 15.20 11.44
C GLY A 709 21.63 14.64 10.97
N ILE A 710 21.46 14.33 9.68
CA ILE A 710 20.19 13.76 9.17
C ILE A 710 19.86 12.42 9.83
N VAL A 711 20.86 11.64 10.24
CA VAL A 711 20.67 10.39 11.02
C VAL A 711 19.97 10.60 12.36
N ASP A 712 20.03 11.81 12.92
CA ASP A 712 19.32 12.21 14.15
C ASP A 712 17.93 12.77 13.88
N ALA A 713 17.52 12.85 12.62
CA ALA A 713 16.21 13.38 12.24
C ALA A 713 15.12 12.36 12.59
N PRO A 714 13.96 12.80 13.12
CA PRO A 714 12.82 11.92 13.32
C PRO A 714 12.40 11.17 12.06
N ALA A 715 12.47 11.83 10.88
CA ALA A 715 12.19 11.17 9.61
C ALA A 715 13.17 10.03 9.33
N TYR A 716 14.46 10.18 9.61
CA TYR A 716 15.44 9.10 9.37
C TYR A 716 15.20 7.93 10.32
N ARG A 717 15.09 8.20 11.62
CA ARG A 717 14.93 7.14 12.62
C ARG A 717 13.62 6.38 12.48
N GLN A 718 12.54 7.08 12.11
CA GLN A 718 11.20 6.48 12.09
C GLN A 718 10.72 6.10 10.68
N ASN A 719 11.19 6.75 9.62
CA ASN A 719 10.65 6.64 8.27
C ASN A 719 11.72 6.96 7.19
N HIS A 720 12.93 6.40 7.32
CA HIS A 720 14.03 6.63 6.36
C HIS A 720 13.63 6.36 4.90
N GLU A 721 12.69 5.45 4.66
CA GLU A 721 12.12 5.17 3.33
C GLU A 721 11.52 6.44 2.70
N GLU A 722 10.88 7.31 3.50
CA GLU A 722 10.34 8.59 3.03
C GLU A 722 11.44 9.61 2.72
N ILE A 723 12.62 9.49 3.33
CA ILE A 723 13.79 10.30 2.94
C ILE A 723 14.30 9.84 1.59
N THR A 724 14.46 8.52 1.36
CA THR A 724 14.84 7.97 0.06
C THR A 724 13.89 8.47 -1.02
N LYS A 725 12.56 8.37 -0.79
CA LYS A 725 11.56 8.88 -1.73
C LYS A 725 11.62 10.39 -1.92
N ALA A 726 11.89 11.18 -0.88
CA ALA A 726 12.04 12.62 -1.03
C ALA A 726 13.29 12.99 -1.83
N LEU A 727 14.40 12.25 -1.69
CA LEU A 727 15.61 12.44 -2.49
C LEU A 727 15.41 12.05 -3.96
N GLU A 728 14.59 11.03 -4.24
CA GLU A 728 14.13 10.70 -5.61
C GLU A 728 13.38 11.90 -6.24
N GLU A 729 12.70 12.75 -5.47
CA GLU A 729 12.05 13.97 -5.98
C GLU A 729 13.05 15.13 -6.25
N GLY A 730 14.30 15.00 -5.82
CA GLY A 730 15.37 15.96 -6.14
C GLY A 730 15.65 17.07 -5.14
N ILE A 731 15.05 17.01 -3.95
CA ILE A 731 15.34 18.01 -2.92
C ILE A 731 16.77 17.85 -2.40
N ALA A 732 17.33 18.94 -1.88
CA ALA A 732 18.60 18.91 -1.17
C ALA A 732 18.37 18.88 0.36
N LEU A 733 19.16 18.10 1.10
CA LEU A 733 19.14 18.08 2.56
C LEU A 733 20.47 18.59 3.11
N ALA A 734 20.45 19.67 3.90
CA ALA A 734 21.60 20.24 4.57
C ALA A 734 21.55 19.95 6.07
N GLU A 735 22.59 19.33 6.61
CA GLU A 735 22.72 19.00 8.03
C GLU A 735 23.58 19.99 8.81
N GLY A 736 23.43 20.00 10.13
CA GLY A 736 24.17 20.91 11.02
C GLY A 736 23.76 22.39 10.89
N MET A 737 22.64 22.66 10.22
CA MET A 737 22.21 24.02 9.88
C MET A 737 21.13 24.50 10.85
N SER A 738 21.46 25.51 11.66
CA SER A 738 20.52 26.19 12.54
C SER A 738 20.30 27.64 12.07
N PRO A 739 19.06 28.14 12.02
CA PRO A 739 18.84 29.55 11.71
C PRO A 739 19.46 30.41 12.81
N LEU A 740 20.34 31.34 12.43
CA LEU A 740 20.87 32.36 13.32
C LEU A 740 19.88 33.52 13.39
N GLY A 741 19.54 33.95 14.62
CA GLY A 741 18.53 34.97 14.91
C GLY A 741 18.92 36.40 14.54
#